data_AF-A0A5J6UDY2-F1
#
_entry.id   AF-A0A5J6UDY2-F1
#
_cell.length_a   1.000
_cell.length_b   1.000
_cell.length_c   1.000
_cell.angle_alpha   90.00
_cell.angle_beta   90.00
_cell.angle_gamma   90.00
#
_symmetry.space_group_name_H-M   'P 1'
#
loop_
_entity.id
_entity.type
_entity.pdbx_description
1 polymer ?
#
loop_
_entity_poly.entity_id
_entity_poly.type
_entity_poly.pdbx_seq_one_letter_code
_entity_poly.pdbx_strand_id
1 'polypeptide(L)'
;MGDRDEQEAWMSKEWPDLEGAVARAADDPRDAWTEVLRAAGRLAADSVPEFLEHAARVFAARGLPGEAAFLVGRAREVEDAHARLLGLPADAVRAQRTLVDLVPSGAVTASLLHDRLRRLATHPDPETAHRWAREAVGAFLDAGTVPYPNFVADLLPVARAAGVAPAAEERFVAERLLREGLLPRAPLPVWEALDGALRGLAEDDEALDLLIAARPDPGVYDDPEPRDRLHHHWLLLLGAVGAGRRLPRAWFREAGPLPADALMRLAADAGDRLFPPPGRWFDPAADPVAGRAAAHPLTPAPPKRTGFHDDAPRWWEKTDLAEVAARFEDGGSLEARRELDAFVRGLGRYGNVDYPSALRSLLEHGPVRRVLAEQFAEWRDECAAGDLEGLEPSLKRLVPMAETDPAAAVLAGLEVADPVDAAWRALRAGLPEELRFPAAGDGAATAVLHGEVLTLGLAGKRVVVRGPDGLLDERDLPFPTGVFPWSDGTDMYLSRLSDGRPETYLVADHGRLAVPDGGRLRWPQSPTSVPVTFPGAAEPVQVTLDRGVLRLLADGRTVARRPFAHGPQNGAVMPPPGFWPHLPPTDPDGSAALRRLDRAGFARLVDAALAGGRELDDGLARVLPEVTDARLRDAVRTLVERAAAALRGTLRLRDALGMERPAGTPALVASVSGLRAGRHVAEVPAVRHLAGLLAEAAATGPAYDTPHPLGRVEAPRPNYLRFGTLGGEALLAARPWTTERGRARSRDLLGALGDTPWGDGSGRWRRLWFQAKATQDPVGQVWRTPNGAMVILSFQNHPHKDSVAIEYSPGGTFRDFVFPGWTDKYEPRPQGWGGADRIARFLRLLDERGPAPYDVGAIHRLAERTGLRVHTAASAAYGFLYTAGREVESALLPPEVAELYLDPETGRLAKHESWQLDDALREVLMPDEPEDLWVEGLAVDKAVEWWERDGSRIDWPRAA
;
A
#
# COMPACT_ATOMS: atom_id res chain seq x y z
N MET A 1 -34.61 -60.73 38.06
CA MET A 1 -34.79 -62.10 38.59
C MET A 1 -34.92 -63.07 37.40
N GLY A 2 -33.92 -63.07 36.52
CA GLY A 2 -33.83 -63.91 35.31
C GLY A 2 -32.39 -64.16 34.85
N ASP A 3 -31.40 -63.74 35.64
CA ASP A 3 -29.96 -63.83 35.31
C ASP A 3 -29.29 -65.08 35.92
N ARG A 4 -30.02 -65.79 36.79
CA ARG A 4 -29.53 -67.00 37.49
C ARG A 4 -29.92 -68.28 36.76
N ASP A 5 -31.08 -68.27 36.08
CA ASP A 5 -31.61 -69.44 35.35
C ASP A 5 -30.90 -69.67 34.00
N GLU A 6 -30.35 -68.62 33.36
CA GLU A 6 -29.52 -68.76 32.14
C GLU A 6 -28.08 -69.19 32.44
N GLN A 7 -27.51 -68.78 33.59
CA GLN A 7 -26.21 -69.30 34.04
C GLN A 7 -26.27 -70.80 34.41
N GLU A 8 -27.40 -71.28 34.95
CA GLU A 8 -27.61 -72.71 35.23
C GLU A 8 -27.81 -73.55 33.96
N ALA A 9 -28.39 -73.00 32.88
CA ALA A 9 -28.49 -73.70 31.59
C ALA A 9 -27.13 -73.87 30.89
N TRP A 10 -26.16 -72.98 31.15
CA TRP A 10 -24.83 -73.01 30.53
C TRP A 10 -23.94 -74.15 31.06
N MET A 11 -24.25 -74.72 32.24
CA MET A 11 -23.47 -75.82 32.84
C MET A 11 -24.02 -77.23 32.56
N SER A 12 -25.13 -77.38 31.82
CA SER A 12 -25.72 -78.71 31.55
C SER A 12 -25.43 -79.29 30.16
N LYS A 13 -24.70 -78.57 29.31
CA LYS A 13 -24.28 -79.05 27.97
C LYS A 13 -22.86 -79.59 28.11
N GLU A 14 -22.70 -80.92 28.19
CA GLU A 14 -21.38 -81.56 28.23
C GLU A 14 -20.65 -81.33 26.90
N TRP A 15 -19.71 -80.38 26.90
CA TRP A 15 -18.80 -80.18 25.77
C TRP A 15 -17.71 -81.26 25.75
N PRO A 16 -17.19 -81.63 24.56
CA PRO A 16 -16.01 -82.47 24.45
C PRO A 16 -14.85 -81.98 25.33
N ASP A 17 -14.14 -82.89 26.01
CA ASP A 17 -12.97 -82.55 26.82
C ASP A 17 -11.86 -81.95 25.95
N LEU A 18 -11.33 -80.81 26.41
CA LEU A 18 -10.31 -80.01 25.72
C LEU A 18 -8.94 -80.06 26.42
N GLU A 19 -8.79 -80.71 27.58
CA GLU A 19 -7.53 -80.75 28.34
C GLU A 19 -6.37 -81.32 27.51
N GLY A 20 -6.64 -82.37 26.73
CA GLY A 20 -5.63 -82.99 25.86
C GLY A 20 -5.17 -82.10 24.70
N ALA A 21 -6.04 -81.21 24.21
CA ALA A 21 -5.71 -80.25 23.14
C ALA A 21 -4.98 -79.02 23.69
N VAL A 22 -5.40 -78.53 24.86
CA VAL A 22 -4.75 -77.42 25.58
C VAL A 22 -3.31 -77.79 25.97
N ALA A 23 -3.09 -78.99 26.50
CA ALA A 23 -1.77 -79.44 26.92
C ALA A 23 -0.78 -79.52 25.74
N ARG A 24 -1.25 -79.83 24.53
CA ARG A 24 -0.42 -79.94 23.31
C ARG A 24 -0.20 -78.61 22.60
N ALA A 25 -1.05 -77.61 22.84
CA ALA A 25 -0.99 -76.33 22.17
C ALA A 25 0.34 -75.58 22.36
N ALA A 26 1.03 -75.81 23.49
CA ALA A 26 2.34 -75.21 23.74
C ALA A 26 3.46 -75.76 22.83
N ASP A 27 3.35 -77.03 22.40
CA ASP A 27 4.37 -77.72 21.61
C ASP A 27 4.02 -77.81 20.11
N ASP A 28 2.73 -78.01 19.78
CA ASP A 28 2.21 -78.04 18.41
C ASP A 28 0.79 -77.41 18.32
N PRO A 29 0.72 -76.09 18.06
CA PRO A 29 -0.56 -75.38 17.90
C PRO A 29 -1.44 -75.94 16.79
N ARG A 30 -0.86 -76.49 15.70
CA ARG A 30 -1.63 -76.97 14.54
C ARG A 30 -2.33 -78.29 14.86
N ASP A 31 -1.66 -79.18 15.58
CA ASP A 31 -2.26 -80.42 16.05
C ASP A 31 -3.37 -80.16 17.07
N ALA A 32 -3.17 -79.19 17.97
CA ALA A 32 -4.20 -78.74 18.91
C ALA A 32 -5.43 -78.17 18.17
N TRP A 33 -5.25 -77.30 17.17
CA TRP A 33 -6.36 -76.80 16.36
C TRP A 33 -7.09 -77.91 15.62
N THR A 34 -6.35 -78.85 15.03
CA THR A 34 -6.92 -79.97 14.26
C THR A 34 -7.81 -80.85 15.14
N GLU A 35 -7.41 -81.08 16.39
CA GLU A 35 -8.21 -81.82 17.36
C GLU A 35 -9.48 -81.08 17.77
N VAL A 36 -9.39 -79.79 18.09
CA VAL A 36 -10.56 -78.96 18.41
C VAL A 36 -11.53 -78.92 17.23
N LEU A 37 -11.04 -78.73 16.00
CA LEU A 37 -11.88 -78.72 14.80
C LEU A 37 -12.48 -80.09 14.48
N ARG A 38 -11.76 -81.19 14.77
CA ARG A 38 -12.29 -82.56 14.64
C ARG A 38 -13.39 -82.83 15.65
N ALA A 39 -13.24 -82.36 16.88
CA ALA A 39 -14.29 -82.43 17.90
C ALA A 39 -15.50 -81.60 17.47
N ALA A 40 -15.27 -80.39 16.97
CA ALA A 40 -16.31 -79.48 16.46
C ALA A 40 -17.11 -80.12 15.31
N GLY A 41 -16.44 -80.81 14.39
CA GLY A 41 -17.10 -81.49 13.25
C GLY A 41 -18.01 -82.67 13.62
N ARG A 42 -18.02 -83.11 14.88
CA ARG A 42 -18.94 -84.16 15.39
C ARG A 42 -20.19 -83.59 16.05
N LEU A 43 -20.26 -82.28 16.24
CA LEU A 43 -21.38 -81.59 16.86
C LEU A 43 -22.45 -81.23 15.81
N ALA A 44 -23.67 -80.97 16.28
CA ALA A 44 -24.71 -80.39 15.45
C ALA A 44 -24.28 -79.01 14.93
N ALA A 45 -24.60 -78.68 13.67
CA ALA A 45 -24.10 -77.50 12.98
C ALA A 45 -24.41 -76.17 13.70
N ASP A 46 -25.53 -76.10 14.43
CA ASP A 46 -25.94 -74.96 15.26
C ASP A 46 -25.10 -74.80 16.55
N SER A 47 -24.50 -75.88 17.04
CA SER A 47 -23.68 -75.91 18.25
C SER A 47 -22.18 -75.70 17.98
N VAL A 48 -21.75 -75.74 16.71
CA VAL A 48 -20.33 -75.60 16.33
C VAL A 48 -19.75 -74.22 16.69
N PRO A 49 -20.38 -73.08 16.36
CA PRO A 49 -19.84 -71.77 16.73
C PRO A 49 -19.72 -71.59 18.24
N GLU A 50 -20.75 -71.98 19.00
CA GLU A 50 -20.76 -71.91 20.46
C GLU A 50 -19.65 -72.78 21.09
N PHE A 51 -19.41 -73.98 20.56
CA PHE A 51 -18.31 -74.83 21.00
C PHE A 51 -16.93 -74.23 20.72
N LEU A 52 -16.73 -73.62 19.55
CA LEU A 52 -15.45 -72.97 19.22
C LEU A 52 -15.20 -71.74 20.11
N GLU A 53 -16.24 -70.99 20.45
CA GLU A 53 -16.18 -69.91 21.45
C GLU A 53 -15.86 -70.42 22.86
N HIS A 54 -16.44 -71.56 23.27
CA HIS A 54 -16.10 -72.22 24.53
C HIS A 54 -14.63 -72.66 24.53
N ALA A 55 -14.15 -73.28 23.45
CA ALA A 55 -12.76 -73.66 23.30
C ALA A 55 -11.83 -72.44 23.36
N ALA A 56 -12.19 -71.32 22.73
CA ALA A 56 -11.43 -70.09 22.84
C ALA A 56 -11.30 -69.60 24.29
N ARG A 57 -12.36 -69.65 25.11
CA ARG A 57 -12.30 -69.32 26.54
C ARG A 57 -11.37 -70.23 27.32
N VAL A 58 -11.41 -71.54 27.03
CA VAL A 58 -10.55 -72.53 27.70
C VAL A 58 -9.07 -72.27 27.38
N PHE A 59 -8.74 -71.97 26.13
CA PHE A 59 -7.37 -71.64 25.72
C PHE A 59 -6.91 -70.29 26.28
N ALA A 60 -7.76 -69.27 26.24
CA ALA A 60 -7.49 -67.96 26.84
C ALA A 60 -7.21 -68.05 28.35
N ALA A 61 -8.01 -68.82 29.09
CA ALA A 61 -7.82 -69.06 30.53
C ALA A 61 -6.50 -69.77 30.87
N ARG A 62 -5.86 -70.40 29.88
CA ARG A 62 -4.57 -71.10 30.01
C ARG A 62 -3.40 -70.28 29.49
N GLY A 63 -3.61 -69.01 29.15
CA GLY A 63 -2.56 -68.10 28.69
C GLY A 63 -2.13 -68.33 27.24
N LEU A 64 -3.03 -68.87 26.40
CA LEU A 64 -2.79 -69.17 24.98
C LEU A 64 -3.64 -68.23 24.07
N PRO A 65 -3.31 -66.92 24.01
CA PRO A 65 -4.14 -65.94 23.31
C PRO A 65 -4.12 -66.10 21.79
N GLY A 66 -3.02 -66.58 21.20
CA GLY A 66 -2.90 -66.78 19.75
C GLY A 66 -3.83 -67.88 19.24
N GLU A 67 -3.88 -68.98 19.97
CA GLU A 67 -4.76 -70.12 19.69
C GLU A 67 -6.21 -69.79 19.98
N ALA A 68 -6.48 -69.07 21.08
CA ALA A 68 -7.82 -68.56 21.37
C ALA A 68 -8.31 -67.62 20.26
N ALA A 69 -7.48 -66.71 19.76
CA ALA A 69 -7.81 -65.82 18.65
C ALA A 69 -8.12 -66.56 17.35
N PHE A 70 -7.36 -67.61 17.03
CA PHE A 70 -7.66 -68.48 15.89
C PHE A 70 -9.06 -69.11 16.02
N LEU A 71 -9.39 -69.64 17.20
CA LEU A 71 -10.69 -70.27 17.46
C LEU A 71 -11.85 -69.27 17.41
N VAL A 72 -11.67 -68.04 17.91
CA VAL A 72 -12.66 -66.96 17.78
C VAL A 72 -12.90 -66.60 16.32
N GLY A 73 -11.84 -66.41 15.54
CA GLY A 73 -11.95 -66.14 14.10
C GLY A 73 -12.65 -67.27 13.37
N ARG A 74 -12.28 -68.52 13.67
CA ARG A 74 -12.91 -69.70 13.06
C ARG A 74 -14.38 -69.85 13.44
N ALA A 75 -14.76 -69.50 14.67
CA ALA A 75 -16.15 -69.48 15.10
C ALA A 75 -16.98 -68.50 14.24
N ARG A 76 -16.45 -67.32 13.91
CA ARG A 76 -17.12 -66.36 13.01
C ARG A 76 -17.23 -66.87 11.58
N GLU A 77 -16.15 -67.41 11.02
CA GLU A 77 -16.16 -67.97 9.67
C GLU A 77 -17.19 -69.10 9.51
N VAL A 78 -17.26 -69.99 10.51
CA VAL A 78 -18.22 -71.09 10.53
C VAL A 78 -19.65 -70.58 10.67
N GLU A 79 -19.90 -69.61 11.55
CA GLU A 79 -21.21 -69.00 11.71
C GLU A 79 -21.69 -68.32 10.42
N ASP A 80 -20.83 -67.57 9.73
CA ASP A 80 -21.16 -66.97 8.43
C ASP A 80 -21.43 -68.01 7.35
N ALA A 81 -20.60 -69.07 7.31
CA ALA A 81 -20.78 -70.17 6.37
C ALA A 81 -22.10 -70.90 6.62
N HIS A 82 -22.47 -71.12 7.88
CA HIS A 82 -23.72 -71.76 8.27
C HIS A 82 -24.94 -70.87 7.98
N ALA A 83 -24.87 -69.57 8.24
CA ALA A 83 -25.92 -68.64 7.86
C ALA A 83 -26.15 -68.61 6.34
N ARG A 84 -25.06 -68.59 5.56
CA ARG A 84 -25.12 -68.55 4.09
C ARG A 84 -25.53 -69.89 3.46
N LEU A 85 -25.01 -71.01 3.94
CA LEU A 85 -25.16 -72.32 3.29
C LEU A 85 -26.31 -73.15 3.88
N LEU A 86 -26.61 -72.97 5.16
CA LEU A 86 -27.59 -73.78 5.91
C LEU A 86 -28.80 -72.97 6.39
N GLY A 87 -28.81 -71.65 6.19
CA GLY A 87 -29.90 -70.78 6.62
C GLY A 87 -30.06 -70.66 8.14
N LEU A 88 -29.03 -71.03 8.91
CA LEU A 88 -29.04 -70.94 10.37
C LEU A 88 -28.80 -69.48 10.80
N PRO A 89 -29.66 -68.85 11.63
CA PRO A 89 -29.47 -67.46 12.02
C PRO A 89 -28.19 -67.30 12.86
N ALA A 90 -27.38 -66.28 12.52
CA ALA A 90 -26.23 -65.89 13.34
C ALA A 90 -26.70 -65.28 14.67
N ASP A 91 -26.06 -65.66 15.76
CA ASP A 91 -26.41 -65.14 17.10
C ASP A 91 -25.51 -63.95 17.43
N ALA A 92 -25.95 -62.77 16.99
CA ALA A 92 -25.19 -61.54 17.13
C ALA A 92 -24.98 -61.11 18.60
N VAL A 93 -25.87 -61.52 19.51
CA VAL A 93 -25.78 -61.22 20.95
C VAL A 93 -24.69 -62.08 21.60
N ARG A 94 -24.71 -63.40 21.34
CA ARG A 94 -23.64 -64.31 21.80
C ARG A 94 -22.28 -63.87 21.25
N ALA A 95 -22.21 -63.57 19.95
CA ALA A 95 -21.00 -63.11 19.30
C ALA A 95 -20.42 -61.86 19.95
N GLN A 96 -21.28 -60.88 20.28
CA GLN A 96 -20.88 -59.65 20.97
C GLN A 96 -20.33 -59.94 22.37
N ARG A 97 -21.08 -60.73 23.17
CA ARG A 97 -20.68 -61.08 24.54
C ARG A 97 -19.35 -61.80 24.57
N THR A 98 -19.15 -62.78 23.69
CA THR A 98 -17.91 -63.54 23.59
C THR A 98 -16.73 -62.66 23.15
N LEU A 99 -16.96 -61.71 22.23
CA LEU A 99 -15.90 -60.78 21.83
C LEU A 99 -15.45 -59.94 23.02
N VAL A 100 -16.37 -59.27 23.71
CA VAL A 100 -16.06 -58.39 24.86
C VAL A 100 -15.39 -59.15 26.00
N ASP A 101 -15.90 -60.35 26.34
CA ASP A 101 -15.36 -61.26 27.36
C ASP A 101 -13.90 -61.66 27.09
N LEU A 102 -13.53 -61.84 25.82
CA LEU A 102 -12.21 -62.33 25.43
C LEU A 102 -11.18 -61.21 25.19
N VAL A 103 -11.57 -59.93 25.12
CA VAL A 103 -10.62 -58.83 24.91
C VAL A 103 -9.52 -58.78 25.98
N PRO A 104 -9.82 -58.85 27.30
CA PRO A 104 -8.78 -58.77 28.34
C PRO A 104 -7.74 -59.88 28.29
N SER A 105 -8.07 -61.02 27.67
CA SER A 105 -7.14 -62.14 27.51
C SER A 105 -6.21 -62.00 26.30
N GLY A 106 -6.38 -60.98 25.46
CA GLY A 106 -5.63 -60.80 24.22
C GLY A 106 -6.07 -61.72 23.08
N ALA A 107 -7.16 -62.48 23.26
CA ALA A 107 -7.69 -63.41 22.27
C ALA A 107 -8.52 -62.74 21.17
N VAL A 108 -8.72 -61.42 21.21
CA VAL A 108 -9.37 -60.66 20.13
C VAL A 108 -8.33 -59.80 19.43
N THR A 109 -8.06 -60.08 18.16
CA THR A 109 -7.11 -59.33 17.34
C THR A 109 -7.71 -58.04 16.78
N ALA A 110 -6.83 -57.11 16.36
CA ALA A 110 -7.22 -55.91 15.63
C ALA A 110 -8.08 -56.21 14.38
N SER A 111 -7.75 -57.28 13.64
CA SER A 111 -8.52 -57.68 12.45
C SER A 111 -9.94 -58.12 12.80
N LEU A 112 -10.12 -58.87 13.90
CA LEU A 112 -11.44 -59.30 14.36
C LEU A 112 -12.30 -58.11 14.80
N LEU A 113 -11.72 -57.12 15.46
CA LEU A 113 -12.43 -55.89 15.80
C LEU A 113 -12.79 -55.08 14.56
N HIS A 114 -11.86 -54.92 13.60
CA HIS A 114 -12.12 -54.22 12.33
C HIS A 114 -13.30 -54.85 11.57
N ASP A 115 -13.27 -56.18 11.40
CA ASP A 115 -14.36 -56.89 10.73
C ASP A 115 -15.69 -56.77 11.49
N ARG A 116 -15.65 -56.75 12.82
CA ARG A 116 -16.83 -56.54 13.65
C ARG A 116 -17.42 -55.14 13.45
N LEU A 117 -16.61 -54.08 13.51
CA LEU A 117 -17.08 -52.70 13.32
C LEU A 117 -17.70 -52.51 11.93
N ARG A 118 -17.10 -53.11 10.88
CA ARG A 118 -17.67 -53.09 9.52
C ARG A 118 -19.03 -53.78 9.42
N ARG A 119 -19.23 -54.90 10.12
CA ARG A 119 -20.53 -55.59 10.16
C ARG A 119 -21.58 -54.80 10.94
N LEU A 120 -21.17 -54.17 12.05
CA LEU A 120 -22.06 -53.33 12.85
C LEU A 120 -22.55 -52.10 12.08
N ALA A 121 -21.74 -51.55 11.18
CA ALA A 121 -22.14 -50.45 10.32
C ALA A 121 -23.33 -50.77 9.39
N THR A 122 -23.58 -52.06 9.11
CA THR A 122 -24.71 -52.52 8.27
C THR A 122 -25.81 -53.22 9.06
N HIS A 123 -25.78 -53.14 10.39
CA HIS A 123 -26.75 -53.80 11.25
C HIS A 123 -28.16 -53.17 11.11
N PRO A 124 -29.24 -53.97 11.11
CA PRO A 124 -30.60 -53.47 10.89
C PRO A 124 -31.15 -52.59 12.03
N ASP A 125 -30.57 -52.69 13.23
CA ASP A 125 -30.81 -51.79 14.37
C ASP A 125 -29.54 -50.97 14.64
N PRO A 126 -29.48 -49.71 14.15
CA PRO A 126 -28.30 -48.87 14.28
C PRO A 126 -27.98 -48.46 15.73
N GLU A 127 -28.98 -48.25 16.58
CA GLU A 127 -28.77 -47.85 17.99
C GLU A 127 -28.10 -48.98 18.79
N THR A 128 -28.60 -50.21 18.63
CA THR A 128 -27.96 -51.38 19.24
C THR A 128 -26.56 -51.61 18.69
N ALA A 129 -26.35 -51.41 17.39
CA ALA A 129 -25.05 -51.60 16.77
C ALA A 129 -24.00 -50.60 17.26
N HIS A 130 -24.39 -49.33 17.44
CA HIS A 130 -23.53 -48.30 18.02
C HIS A 130 -23.17 -48.59 19.48
N ARG A 131 -24.15 -49.02 20.30
CA ARG A 131 -23.88 -49.46 21.69
C ARG A 131 -22.87 -50.62 21.72
N TRP A 132 -23.05 -51.62 20.88
CA TRP A 132 -22.13 -52.76 20.77
C TRP A 132 -20.75 -52.37 20.24
N ALA A 133 -20.67 -51.42 19.32
CA ALA A 133 -19.39 -50.90 18.85
C ALA A 133 -18.64 -50.18 19.97
N ARG A 134 -19.31 -49.33 20.75
CA ARG A 134 -18.72 -48.68 21.93
C ARG A 134 -18.29 -49.67 23.01
N GLU A 135 -19.08 -50.70 23.26
CA GLU A 135 -18.74 -51.76 24.23
C GLU A 135 -17.50 -52.54 23.78
N ALA A 136 -17.42 -52.92 22.50
CA ALA A 136 -16.28 -53.63 21.94
C ALA A 136 -15.00 -52.77 21.98
N VAL A 137 -15.07 -51.51 21.56
CA VAL A 137 -13.93 -50.57 21.65
C VAL A 137 -13.56 -50.30 23.12
N GLY A 138 -14.56 -50.09 23.97
CA GLY A 138 -14.40 -49.88 25.41
C GLY A 138 -13.64 -51.01 26.08
N ALA A 139 -13.95 -52.27 25.74
CA ALA A 139 -13.24 -53.43 26.29
C ALA A 139 -11.74 -53.45 25.97
N PHE A 140 -11.32 -52.96 24.79
CA PHE A 140 -9.90 -52.82 24.45
C PHE A 140 -9.23 -51.72 25.26
N LEU A 141 -9.92 -50.59 25.42
CA LEU A 141 -9.42 -49.47 26.23
C LEU A 141 -9.34 -49.85 27.72
N ASP A 142 -10.34 -50.54 28.26
CA ASP A 142 -10.34 -51.07 29.63
C ASP A 142 -9.21 -52.10 29.85
N ALA A 143 -8.86 -52.87 28.81
CA ALA A 143 -7.70 -53.77 28.80
C ALA A 143 -6.34 -53.03 28.60
N GLY A 144 -6.35 -51.70 28.57
CA GLY A 144 -5.15 -50.86 28.46
C GLY A 144 -4.52 -50.85 27.07
N THR A 145 -5.28 -51.17 26.01
CA THR A 145 -4.76 -51.32 24.64
C THR A 145 -5.49 -50.41 23.66
N VAL A 146 -4.73 -49.71 22.81
CA VAL A 146 -5.29 -49.00 21.64
C VAL A 146 -5.50 -50.02 20.51
N PRO A 147 -6.73 -50.23 19.99
CA PRO A 147 -7.02 -51.41 19.18
C PRO A 147 -6.17 -51.55 17.90
N TYR A 148 -6.14 -50.51 17.08
CA TYR A 148 -5.33 -50.40 15.85
C TYR A 148 -5.41 -48.97 15.27
N PRO A 149 -4.53 -48.52 14.36
CA PRO A 149 -4.43 -47.11 13.99
C PRO A 149 -5.70 -46.43 13.45
N ASN A 150 -6.57 -47.17 12.75
CA ASN A 150 -7.73 -46.59 12.05
C ASN A 150 -9.08 -46.87 12.73
N PHE A 151 -9.10 -47.36 13.96
CA PHE A 151 -10.35 -47.79 14.61
C PHE A 151 -11.37 -46.66 14.79
N VAL A 152 -10.91 -45.41 14.97
CA VAL A 152 -11.80 -44.24 15.05
C VAL A 152 -12.54 -44.06 13.72
N ALA A 153 -11.83 -44.15 12.59
CA ALA A 153 -12.43 -44.03 11.26
C ALA A 153 -13.44 -45.16 10.98
N ASP A 154 -13.23 -46.36 11.52
CA ASP A 154 -14.17 -47.49 11.41
C ASP A 154 -15.37 -47.38 12.37
N LEU A 155 -15.22 -46.69 13.50
CA LEU A 155 -16.29 -46.44 14.47
C LEU A 155 -17.28 -45.38 13.98
N LEU A 156 -16.79 -44.35 13.28
CA LEU A 156 -17.62 -43.22 12.81
C LEU A 156 -18.81 -43.63 11.93
N PRO A 157 -18.69 -44.55 10.94
CA PRO A 157 -19.83 -45.05 10.18
C PRO A 157 -20.93 -45.65 11.06
N VAL A 158 -20.57 -46.40 12.11
CA VAL A 158 -21.53 -47.02 13.04
C VAL A 158 -22.26 -45.95 13.84
N ALA A 159 -21.54 -44.94 14.35
CA ALA A 159 -22.14 -43.82 15.07
C ALA A 159 -23.09 -42.99 14.19
N ARG A 160 -22.71 -42.70 12.94
CA ARG A 160 -23.56 -41.98 11.99
C ARG A 160 -24.85 -42.72 11.68
N ALA A 161 -24.79 -44.05 11.52
CA ALA A 161 -25.98 -44.85 11.28
C ALA A 161 -26.99 -44.75 12.44
N ALA A 162 -26.50 -44.59 13.67
CA ALA A 162 -27.31 -44.39 14.88
C ALA A 162 -27.74 -42.92 15.12
N GLY A 163 -27.47 -42.00 14.19
CA GLY A 163 -27.80 -40.59 14.35
C GLY A 163 -26.89 -39.82 15.33
N VAL A 164 -25.78 -40.42 15.78
CA VAL A 164 -24.79 -39.77 16.65
C VAL A 164 -23.86 -38.92 15.80
N ALA A 165 -23.69 -37.65 16.19
CA ALA A 165 -22.79 -36.74 15.49
C ALA A 165 -21.33 -37.23 15.61
N PRO A 166 -20.54 -37.22 14.50
CA PRO A 166 -19.13 -37.66 14.53
C PRO A 166 -18.29 -37.02 15.63
N ALA A 167 -18.44 -35.71 15.86
CA ALA A 167 -17.72 -34.99 16.90
C ALA A 167 -18.04 -35.49 18.32
N ALA A 168 -19.28 -35.97 18.57
CA ALA A 168 -19.64 -36.55 19.86
C ALA A 168 -18.99 -37.92 20.08
N GLU A 169 -18.80 -38.69 19.00
CA GLU A 169 -18.11 -39.98 19.05
C GLU A 169 -16.60 -39.80 19.23
N GLU A 170 -15.99 -38.88 18.48
CA GLU A 170 -14.58 -38.51 18.62
C GLU A 170 -14.29 -38.01 20.04
N ARG A 171 -15.18 -37.17 20.61
CA ARG A 171 -15.07 -36.72 22.00
C ARG A 171 -15.10 -37.89 23.00
N PHE A 172 -16.01 -38.84 22.82
CA PHE A 172 -16.08 -40.04 23.67
C PHE A 172 -14.75 -40.82 23.66
N VAL A 173 -14.19 -41.08 22.48
CA VAL A 173 -12.94 -41.83 22.35
C VAL A 173 -11.75 -41.03 22.90
N ALA A 174 -11.66 -39.74 22.57
CA ALA A 174 -10.60 -38.86 23.03
C ALA A 174 -10.59 -38.75 24.56
N GLU A 175 -11.75 -38.57 25.19
CA GLU A 175 -11.87 -38.46 26.64
C GLU A 175 -11.43 -39.75 27.34
N ARG A 176 -11.87 -40.91 26.83
CA ARG A 176 -11.46 -42.23 27.33
C ARG A 176 -9.95 -42.44 27.24
N LEU A 177 -9.38 -42.25 26.05
CA LEU A 177 -7.93 -42.43 25.83
C LEU A 177 -7.09 -41.50 26.71
N LEU A 178 -7.56 -40.27 26.91
CA LEU A 178 -6.87 -39.26 27.70
C LEU A 178 -6.92 -39.56 29.20
N ARG A 179 -8.11 -39.82 29.74
CA ARG A 179 -8.29 -40.09 31.19
C ARG A 179 -7.67 -41.41 31.63
N GLU A 180 -7.56 -42.39 30.74
CA GLU A 180 -6.98 -43.70 31.03
C GLU A 180 -5.47 -43.77 30.77
N GLY A 181 -4.86 -42.68 30.31
CA GLY A 181 -3.43 -42.62 30.05
C GLY A 181 -2.98 -43.48 28.86
N LEU A 182 -3.89 -43.80 27.94
CA LEU A 182 -3.60 -44.62 26.76
C LEU A 182 -3.15 -43.80 25.55
N LEU A 183 -3.50 -42.51 25.53
CA LEU A 183 -3.17 -41.60 24.45
C LEU A 183 -1.66 -41.54 24.10
N PRO A 184 -0.70 -41.56 25.06
CA PRO A 184 0.74 -41.65 24.76
C PRO A 184 1.15 -42.81 23.86
N ARG A 185 0.44 -43.94 23.94
CA ARG A 185 0.71 -45.16 23.18
C ARG A 185 -0.10 -45.25 21.89
N ALA A 186 -0.96 -44.28 21.62
CA ALA A 186 -1.77 -44.26 20.42
C ALA A 186 -0.90 -43.89 19.19
N PRO A 187 -1.08 -44.57 18.05
CA PRO A 187 -0.36 -44.25 16.81
C PRO A 187 -0.85 -42.93 16.20
N LEU A 188 -0.04 -42.32 15.33
CA LEU A 188 -0.31 -41.00 14.73
C LEU A 188 -1.71 -40.86 14.10
N PRO A 189 -2.26 -41.84 13.35
CA PRO A 189 -3.61 -41.72 12.78
C PRO A 189 -4.71 -41.54 13.82
N VAL A 190 -4.53 -42.05 15.05
CA VAL A 190 -5.50 -41.85 16.16
C VAL A 190 -5.42 -40.42 16.67
N TRP A 191 -4.22 -39.87 16.83
CA TRP A 191 -4.03 -38.46 17.20
C TRP A 191 -4.64 -37.52 16.16
N GLU A 192 -4.35 -37.75 14.88
CA GLU A 192 -4.90 -36.96 13.77
C GLU A 192 -6.43 -37.03 13.70
N ALA A 193 -7.02 -38.22 13.91
CA ALA A 193 -8.47 -38.41 13.91
C ALA A 193 -9.17 -37.73 15.10
N LEU A 194 -8.47 -37.54 16.22
CA LEU A 194 -9.02 -36.99 17.46
C LEU A 194 -8.63 -35.52 17.70
N ASP A 195 -7.87 -34.87 16.81
CA ASP A 195 -7.35 -33.51 16.99
C ASP A 195 -8.46 -32.51 17.39
N GLY A 196 -9.59 -32.48 16.67
CA GLY A 196 -10.71 -31.59 16.99
C GLY A 196 -11.35 -31.88 18.35
N ALA A 197 -11.50 -33.15 18.71
CA ALA A 197 -12.08 -33.57 19.98
C ALA A 197 -11.14 -33.27 21.16
N LEU A 198 -9.84 -33.51 21.01
CA LEU A 198 -8.82 -33.18 22.01
C LEU A 198 -8.75 -31.66 22.26
N ARG A 199 -8.89 -30.84 21.22
CA ARG A 199 -9.00 -29.38 21.37
C ARG A 199 -10.21 -28.97 22.19
N GLY A 200 -11.37 -29.54 21.90
CA GLY A 200 -12.60 -29.26 22.65
C GLY A 200 -12.62 -29.85 24.08
N LEU A 201 -11.79 -30.85 24.39
CA LEU A 201 -11.61 -31.35 25.75
C LEU A 201 -10.69 -30.43 26.56
N ALA A 202 -9.62 -29.91 25.94
CA ALA A 202 -8.64 -29.03 26.58
C ALA A 202 -9.16 -27.63 26.95
N GLU A 203 -10.44 -27.33 26.71
CA GLU A 203 -11.14 -26.20 27.32
C GLU A 203 -11.26 -26.38 28.85
N ASP A 204 -11.31 -27.63 29.32
CA ASP A 204 -11.24 -27.99 30.74
C ASP A 204 -9.77 -28.11 31.19
N ASP A 205 -9.44 -27.47 32.32
CA ASP A 205 -8.06 -27.39 32.83
C ASP A 205 -7.52 -28.77 33.26
N GLU A 206 -8.35 -29.68 33.77
CA GLU A 206 -7.93 -31.05 34.14
C GLU A 206 -7.58 -31.85 32.89
N ALA A 207 -8.45 -31.80 31.87
CA ALA A 207 -8.19 -32.44 30.58
C ALA A 207 -6.94 -31.86 29.89
N LEU A 208 -6.72 -30.55 29.98
CA LEU A 208 -5.50 -29.92 29.47
C LEU A 208 -4.25 -30.43 30.19
N ASP A 209 -4.27 -30.51 31.52
CA ASP A 209 -3.12 -31.02 32.29
C ASP A 209 -2.83 -32.49 31.94
N LEU A 210 -3.87 -33.31 31.72
CA LEU A 210 -3.71 -34.68 31.21
C LEU A 210 -3.10 -34.70 29.79
N LEU A 211 -3.51 -33.79 28.90
CA LEU A 211 -2.99 -33.72 27.53
C LEU A 211 -1.52 -33.28 27.51
N ILE A 212 -1.13 -32.39 28.43
CA ILE A 212 0.26 -32.00 28.66
C ILE A 212 1.08 -33.20 29.18
N ALA A 213 0.51 -34.01 30.08
CA ALA A 213 1.17 -35.21 30.58
C ALA A 213 1.24 -36.34 29.53
N ALA A 214 0.35 -36.34 28.54
CA ALA A 214 0.23 -37.36 27.50
C ALA A 214 1.31 -37.27 26.41
N ARG A 215 2.58 -37.06 26.79
CA ARG A 215 3.72 -37.06 25.86
C ARG A 215 3.78 -38.39 25.10
N PRO A 216 3.83 -38.39 23.76
CA PRO A 216 3.91 -39.63 22.98
C PRO A 216 5.08 -40.51 23.40
N ASP A 217 4.81 -41.80 23.57
CA ASP A 217 5.79 -42.82 23.94
C ASP A 217 6.74 -43.07 22.74
N PRO A 218 8.07 -42.89 22.91
CA PRO A 218 9.02 -43.10 21.82
C PRO A 218 9.03 -44.56 21.31
N GLY A 219 8.51 -45.52 22.08
CA GLY A 219 8.40 -46.93 21.70
C GLY A 219 7.22 -47.27 20.78
N VAL A 220 6.36 -46.31 20.41
CA VAL A 220 5.24 -46.55 19.47
C VAL A 220 5.74 -46.82 18.04
N TYR A 221 6.85 -46.19 17.66
CA TYR A 221 7.47 -46.35 16.35
C TYR A 221 8.98 -46.56 16.48
N ASP A 222 9.49 -47.63 15.87
CA ASP A 222 10.93 -47.87 15.76
C ASP A 222 11.58 -46.88 14.77
N ASP A 223 10.85 -46.52 13.70
CA ASP A 223 11.30 -45.57 12.69
C ASP A 223 11.28 -44.12 13.23
N PRO A 224 12.39 -43.36 13.10
CA PRO A 224 12.46 -41.98 13.60
C PRO A 224 11.44 -41.03 12.96
N GLU A 225 11.14 -41.18 11.67
CA GLU A 225 10.27 -40.26 10.93
C GLU A 225 8.83 -40.20 11.49
N PRO A 226 8.07 -41.31 11.60
CA PRO A 226 6.73 -41.27 12.18
C PRO A 226 6.74 -40.91 13.68
N ARG A 227 7.80 -41.30 14.42
CA ARG A 227 7.98 -40.91 15.82
C ARG A 227 8.10 -39.39 15.98
N ASP A 228 8.95 -38.76 15.18
CA ASP A 228 9.18 -37.32 15.23
C ASP A 228 7.95 -36.55 14.73
N ARG A 229 7.24 -37.06 13.71
CA ARG A 229 5.95 -36.52 13.27
C ARG A 229 4.89 -36.56 14.36
N LEU A 230 4.77 -37.68 15.09
CA LEU A 230 3.83 -37.82 16.20
C LEU A 230 4.17 -36.84 17.34
N HIS A 231 5.45 -36.77 17.72
CA HIS A 231 5.89 -35.82 18.73
C HIS A 231 5.60 -34.36 18.32
N HIS A 232 5.88 -34.00 17.06
CA HIS A 232 5.59 -32.67 16.53
C HIS A 232 4.10 -32.36 16.49
N HIS A 233 3.25 -33.32 16.09
CA HIS A 233 1.80 -33.17 16.11
C HIS A 233 1.28 -32.87 17.52
N TRP A 234 1.75 -33.60 18.54
CA TRP A 234 1.41 -33.35 19.94
C TRP A 234 1.80 -31.92 20.38
N LEU A 235 3.01 -31.45 20.04
CA LEU A 235 3.45 -30.09 20.36
C LEU A 235 2.59 -29.02 19.68
N LEU A 236 2.21 -29.23 18.42
CA LEU A 236 1.32 -28.31 17.70
C LEU A 236 -0.07 -28.27 18.30
N LEU A 237 -0.62 -29.43 18.69
CA LEU A 237 -1.89 -29.54 19.40
C LEU A 237 -1.84 -28.78 20.73
N LEU A 238 -0.79 -28.98 21.54
CA LEU A 238 -0.58 -28.23 22.78
C LEU A 238 -0.55 -26.71 22.53
N GLY A 239 0.14 -26.26 21.48
CA GLY A 239 0.16 -24.85 21.08
C GLY A 239 -1.21 -24.35 20.60
N ALA A 240 -2.02 -25.18 19.96
CA ALA A 240 -3.36 -24.81 19.48
C ALA A 240 -4.38 -24.67 20.61
N VAL A 241 -4.23 -25.43 21.70
CA VAL A 241 -5.13 -25.39 22.87
C VAL A 241 -4.66 -24.43 23.96
N GLY A 242 -3.63 -23.63 23.70
CA GLY A 242 -3.12 -22.65 24.64
C GLY A 242 -2.34 -23.25 25.81
N ALA A 243 -1.81 -24.47 25.69
CA ALA A 243 -1.19 -25.21 26.80
C ALA A 243 -0.02 -24.45 27.44
N GLY A 244 0.62 -23.56 26.67
CA GLY A 244 1.70 -22.71 27.13
C GLY A 244 1.37 -21.98 28.44
N ARG A 245 0.12 -21.56 28.66
CA ARG A 245 -0.36 -20.90 29.89
C ARG A 245 -0.20 -21.73 31.18
N ARG A 246 -0.05 -23.05 31.06
CA ARG A 246 0.15 -23.99 32.18
C ARG A 246 1.61 -24.40 32.35
N LEU A 247 2.40 -24.39 31.28
CA LEU A 247 3.78 -24.90 31.28
C LEU A 247 4.76 -24.00 32.05
N PRO A 248 5.51 -24.52 33.04
CA PRO A 248 6.55 -23.74 33.72
C PRO A 248 7.81 -23.61 32.86
N ARG A 249 8.67 -22.62 33.16
CA ARG A 249 9.95 -22.44 32.45
C ARG A 249 10.85 -23.68 32.48
N ALA A 250 10.80 -24.47 33.55
CA ALA A 250 11.54 -25.72 33.66
C ALA A 250 11.16 -26.73 32.55
N TRP A 251 9.88 -26.79 32.18
CA TRP A 251 9.40 -27.67 31.12
C TRP A 251 10.06 -27.34 29.77
N PHE A 252 10.16 -26.05 29.42
CA PHE A 252 10.80 -25.63 28.17
C PHE A 252 12.30 -25.95 28.12
N ARG A 253 12.98 -25.98 29.28
CA ARG A 253 14.38 -26.42 29.37
C ARG A 253 14.51 -27.92 29.19
N GLU A 254 13.68 -28.69 29.89
CA GLU A 254 13.67 -30.16 29.85
C GLU A 254 13.24 -30.70 28.48
N ALA A 255 12.36 -29.99 27.78
CA ALA A 255 11.95 -30.31 26.42
C ALA A 255 13.09 -30.14 25.39
N GLY A 256 14.10 -29.32 25.70
CA GLY A 256 15.19 -28.99 24.79
C GLY A 256 14.74 -28.20 23.56
N PRO A 257 15.54 -28.14 22.48
CA PRO A 257 15.16 -27.44 21.27
C PRO A 257 13.93 -28.06 20.59
N LEU A 258 12.96 -27.24 20.21
CA LEU A 258 11.69 -27.65 19.58
C LEU A 258 11.55 -27.06 18.17
N PRO A 259 10.72 -27.64 17.28
CA PRO A 259 10.37 -27.01 16.01
C PRO A 259 9.85 -25.57 16.20
N ALA A 260 10.26 -24.66 15.31
CA ALA A 260 10.06 -23.22 15.49
C ALA A 260 8.59 -22.81 15.65
N ASP A 261 7.71 -23.35 14.80
CA ASP A 261 6.28 -23.11 14.80
C ASP A 261 5.59 -23.62 16.08
N ALA A 262 6.01 -24.78 16.58
CA ALA A 262 5.52 -25.35 17.82
C ALA A 262 5.97 -24.55 19.04
N LEU A 263 7.27 -24.24 19.15
CA LEU A 263 7.78 -23.46 20.29
C LEU A 263 7.17 -22.07 20.35
N MET A 264 7.13 -21.36 19.22
CA MET A 264 6.62 -19.99 19.18
C MET A 264 5.14 -19.92 19.57
N ARG A 265 4.33 -20.93 19.25
CA ARG A 265 2.93 -21.00 19.72
C ARG A 265 2.87 -21.22 21.22
N LEU A 266 3.55 -22.25 21.73
CA LEU A 266 3.57 -22.58 23.16
C LEU A 266 4.13 -21.45 24.03
N ALA A 267 5.17 -20.77 23.55
CA ALA A 267 5.84 -19.74 24.31
C ALA A 267 5.04 -18.42 24.34
N ALA A 268 4.24 -18.13 23.30
CA ALA A 268 3.35 -16.97 23.27
C ALA A 268 2.33 -17.01 24.43
N ASP A 269 1.65 -18.15 24.61
CA ASP A 269 0.66 -18.32 25.68
C ASP A 269 1.29 -18.32 27.08
N ALA A 270 2.58 -18.68 27.18
CA ALA A 270 3.28 -18.64 28.45
C ALA A 270 3.54 -17.19 28.93
N GLY A 271 3.61 -16.24 27.98
CA GLY A 271 3.65 -14.80 28.23
C GLY A 271 4.76 -14.38 29.18
N ASP A 272 4.40 -13.61 30.23
CA ASP A 272 5.33 -13.01 31.18
C ASP A 272 6.22 -14.04 31.93
N ARG A 273 5.80 -15.32 31.97
CA ARG A 273 6.59 -16.38 32.62
C ARG A 273 7.85 -16.74 31.84
N LEU A 274 7.83 -16.59 30.51
CA LEU A 274 9.02 -16.80 29.66
C LEU A 274 9.64 -15.48 29.21
N PHE A 275 8.80 -14.54 28.82
CA PHE A 275 9.20 -13.26 28.26
C PHE A 275 8.68 -12.14 29.16
N PRO A 276 9.47 -11.68 30.15
CA PRO A 276 9.01 -10.64 31.06
C PRO A 276 8.61 -9.38 30.27
N PRO A 277 7.64 -8.59 30.76
CA PRO A 277 7.17 -7.42 30.04
C PRO A 277 8.34 -6.46 29.80
N PRO A 278 8.37 -5.79 28.63
CA PRO A 278 9.44 -4.86 28.32
C PRO A 278 9.50 -3.76 29.37
N GLY A 279 10.72 -3.43 29.81
CA GLY A 279 10.93 -2.27 30.67
C GLY A 279 10.75 -0.96 29.90
N ARG A 280 10.83 0.18 30.60
CA ARG A 280 10.73 1.54 29.98
C ARG A 280 11.77 1.83 28.90
N TRP A 281 12.79 0.97 28.75
CA TRP A 281 13.84 1.11 27.74
C TRP A 281 13.41 0.65 26.34
N PHE A 282 12.31 -0.11 26.22
CA PHE A 282 11.82 -0.62 24.95
C PHE A 282 10.53 0.09 24.55
N ASP A 283 10.60 0.89 23.49
CA ASP A 283 9.44 1.48 22.80
C ASP A 283 9.35 0.82 21.41
N PRO A 284 8.37 -0.04 21.14
CA PRO A 284 8.21 -0.68 19.83
C PRO A 284 8.11 0.32 18.68
N ALA A 285 7.60 1.54 18.92
CA ALA A 285 7.50 2.55 17.90
C ALA A 285 8.89 3.12 17.54
N ALA A 286 9.76 3.33 18.53
CA ALA A 286 11.09 3.91 18.36
C ALA A 286 12.19 2.88 18.07
N ASP A 287 11.91 1.58 18.20
CA ASP A 287 12.87 0.50 18.03
C ASP A 287 13.36 0.38 16.55
N PRO A 288 14.68 0.29 16.28
CA PRO A 288 15.20 0.16 14.91
C PRO A 288 14.78 -1.09 14.13
N VAL A 289 14.38 -2.16 14.82
CA VAL A 289 13.98 -3.43 14.20
C VAL A 289 12.49 -3.44 13.89
N ALA A 290 11.68 -2.98 14.83
CA ALA A 290 10.22 -3.05 14.76
C ALA A 290 9.53 -1.72 14.41
N GLY A 291 10.16 -0.60 14.76
CA GLY A 291 9.61 0.74 14.70
C GLY A 291 9.44 1.21 13.28
N ARG A 292 8.20 1.16 12.80
CA ARG A 292 7.84 1.70 11.49
C ARG A 292 7.60 3.19 11.61
N ALA A 293 7.95 3.92 10.54
CA ALA A 293 7.51 5.29 10.38
C ALA A 293 5.99 5.29 10.58
N ALA A 294 5.53 5.93 11.65
CA ALA A 294 4.11 6.16 11.79
C ALA A 294 3.70 6.89 10.51
N ALA A 295 2.74 6.33 9.77
CA ALA A 295 2.11 7.11 8.71
C ALA A 295 1.70 8.41 9.38
N HIS A 296 2.16 9.55 8.85
CA HIS A 296 1.73 10.84 9.36
C HIS A 296 0.22 10.75 9.48
N PRO A 297 -0.41 11.21 10.57
CA PRO A 297 -1.84 11.07 10.74
C PRO A 297 -2.63 11.58 9.51
N LEU A 298 -2.00 12.46 8.74
CA LEU A 298 -2.47 13.11 7.51
C LEU A 298 -1.76 12.65 6.22
N THR A 299 -0.96 11.57 6.24
CA THR A 299 -0.48 10.93 5.00
C THR A 299 -1.72 10.38 4.28
N PRO A 300 -1.95 10.73 3.00
CA PRO A 300 -3.06 10.19 2.24
C PRO A 300 -3.00 8.66 2.23
N ALA A 301 -4.14 7.99 2.47
CA ALA A 301 -4.20 6.54 2.28
C ALA A 301 -3.90 6.23 0.80
N PRO A 302 -3.22 5.11 0.48
CA PRO A 302 -3.08 4.71 -0.91
C PRO A 302 -4.50 4.57 -1.52
N PRO A 303 -4.74 5.12 -2.72
CA PRO A 303 -6.07 5.12 -3.31
C PRO A 303 -6.57 3.68 -3.41
N LYS A 304 -7.77 3.40 -2.89
CA LYS A 304 -8.43 2.11 -3.11
C LYS A 304 -8.52 1.91 -4.63
N ARG A 305 -8.28 0.67 -5.10
CA ARG A 305 -8.17 0.29 -6.53
C ARG A 305 -9.40 0.61 -7.41
N THR A 306 -10.40 1.32 -6.91
CA THR A 306 -11.67 1.63 -7.57
C THR A 306 -11.88 3.14 -7.66
N GLY A 307 -11.67 3.71 -8.85
CA GLY A 307 -12.27 5.00 -9.26
C GLY A 307 -11.53 6.28 -8.87
N PHE A 308 -11.76 7.33 -9.67
CA PHE A 308 -11.29 8.68 -9.43
C PHE A 308 -11.87 9.24 -8.11
N HIS A 309 -11.01 9.61 -7.15
CA HIS A 309 -11.26 10.52 -6.02
C HIS A 309 -12.06 10.02 -4.79
N ASP A 310 -11.67 8.90 -4.18
CA ASP A 310 -12.23 8.50 -2.88
C ASP A 310 -11.70 9.30 -1.65
N ASP A 311 -10.63 10.09 -1.80
CA ASP A 311 -10.05 10.84 -0.67
C ASP A 311 -10.56 12.29 -0.54
N ALA A 312 -11.32 12.82 -1.50
CA ALA A 312 -11.81 14.20 -1.41
C ALA A 312 -13.09 14.21 -0.54
N PRO A 313 -13.16 15.01 0.53
CA PRO A 313 -14.37 15.09 1.34
C PRO A 313 -15.53 15.59 0.50
N ARG A 314 -16.68 14.94 0.68
CA ARG A 314 -17.94 15.23 -0.01
C ARG A 314 -18.66 16.47 0.54
N TRP A 315 -17.88 17.43 1.06
CA TRP A 315 -18.39 18.62 1.72
C TRP A 315 -18.77 19.69 0.69
N TRP A 316 -19.81 19.37 -0.08
CA TRP A 316 -20.52 20.30 -0.95
C TRP A 316 -21.83 20.73 -0.28
N GLU A 317 -22.58 21.62 -0.94
CA GLU A 317 -23.76 22.41 -0.49
C GLU A 317 -24.85 21.72 0.38
N LYS A 318 -24.74 20.43 0.71
CA LYS A 318 -25.68 19.64 1.53
C LYS A 318 -25.04 18.95 2.74
N THR A 319 -23.78 19.23 3.07
CA THR A 319 -23.13 18.62 4.23
C THR A 319 -23.55 19.30 5.52
N ASP A 320 -23.98 18.51 6.50
CA ASP A 320 -24.21 18.98 7.85
C ASP A 320 -22.86 19.21 8.55
N LEU A 321 -22.43 20.48 8.58
CA LEU A 321 -21.18 20.88 9.21
C LEU A 321 -21.20 20.70 10.74
N ALA A 322 -22.38 20.62 11.37
CA ALA A 322 -22.49 20.30 12.79
C ALA A 322 -22.17 18.82 13.05
N GLU A 323 -22.61 17.90 12.18
CA GLU A 323 -22.23 16.48 12.24
C GLU A 323 -20.72 16.31 12.06
N VAL A 324 -20.11 17.05 11.13
CA VAL A 324 -18.65 17.06 10.95
C VAL A 324 -17.95 17.58 12.20
N ALA A 325 -18.43 18.66 12.81
CA ALA A 325 -17.86 19.24 14.03
C ALA A 325 -17.93 18.28 15.23
N ALA A 326 -19.03 17.54 15.39
CA ALA A 326 -19.23 16.58 16.48
C ALA A 326 -18.16 15.47 16.48
N ARG A 327 -17.66 15.05 15.30
CA ARG A 327 -16.58 14.05 15.17
C ARG A 327 -15.24 14.50 15.78
N PHE A 328 -15.10 15.78 16.13
CA PHE A 328 -13.88 16.38 16.70
C PHE A 328 -13.94 16.66 18.21
N GLU A 329 -15.07 16.42 18.89
CA GLU A 329 -15.25 16.78 20.31
C GLU A 329 -14.50 15.83 21.27
N ASP A 330 -14.44 14.52 20.99
CA ASP A 330 -13.80 13.51 21.86
C ASP A 330 -12.37 13.14 21.40
N GLY A 331 -11.48 14.13 21.30
CA GLY A 331 -10.08 13.91 20.88
C GLY A 331 -9.86 13.78 19.37
N GLY A 332 -10.95 13.79 18.59
CA GLY A 332 -10.98 13.85 17.13
C GLY A 332 -10.49 12.59 16.45
N SER A 333 -11.41 11.85 15.81
CA SER A 333 -11.03 10.64 15.09
C SER A 333 -9.95 10.96 14.04
N LEU A 334 -8.94 10.09 13.95
CA LEU A 334 -7.87 10.20 12.95
C LEU A 334 -8.43 10.34 11.52
N GLU A 335 -9.56 9.68 11.26
CA GLU A 335 -10.31 9.76 10.02
C GLU A 335 -10.87 11.17 9.76
N ALA A 336 -11.50 11.81 10.75
CA ALA A 336 -12.01 13.16 10.61
C ALA A 336 -10.87 14.17 10.35
N ARG A 337 -9.70 13.99 11.01
CA ARG A 337 -8.51 14.80 10.72
C ARG A 337 -8.01 14.62 9.28
N ARG A 338 -8.03 13.40 8.74
CA ARG A 338 -7.66 13.10 7.34
C ARG A 338 -8.62 13.71 6.32
N GLU A 339 -9.92 13.65 6.58
CA GLU A 339 -10.91 14.30 5.71
C GLU A 339 -10.68 15.81 5.66
N LEU A 340 -10.42 16.43 6.81
CA LEU A 340 -10.13 17.86 6.90
C LEU A 340 -8.84 18.26 6.15
N ASP A 341 -7.78 17.47 6.27
CA ASP A 341 -6.56 17.63 5.46
C ASP A 341 -6.85 17.55 3.95
N ALA A 342 -7.67 16.58 3.55
CA ALA A 342 -8.03 16.42 2.15
C ALA A 342 -8.91 17.56 1.63
N PHE A 343 -9.78 18.15 2.47
CA PHE A 343 -10.50 19.39 2.15
C PHE A 343 -9.53 20.52 1.87
N VAL A 344 -8.56 20.76 2.77
CA VAL A 344 -7.55 21.82 2.63
C VAL A 344 -6.73 21.65 1.36
N ARG A 345 -6.28 20.42 1.05
CA ARG A 345 -5.58 20.11 -0.21
C ARG A 345 -6.46 20.31 -1.46
N GLY A 346 -7.78 20.25 -1.31
CA GLY A 346 -8.77 20.43 -2.36
C GLY A 346 -9.22 21.88 -2.58
N LEU A 347 -8.82 22.82 -1.72
CA LEU A 347 -9.18 24.23 -1.87
C LEU A 347 -8.74 24.75 -3.24
N GLY A 348 -9.60 25.54 -3.87
CA GLY A 348 -9.29 26.14 -5.17
C GLY A 348 -9.32 25.17 -6.36
N ARG A 349 -9.69 23.90 -6.15
CA ARG A 349 -9.70 22.88 -7.22
C ARG A 349 -10.79 23.09 -8.26
N TYR A 350 -12.01 23.36 -7.81
CA TYR A 350 -13.17 23.61 -8.68
C TYR A 350 -13.42 25.10 -8.85
N GLY A 351 -13.70 25.55 -10.07
CA GLY A 351 -13.93 26.97 -10.35
C GLY A 351 -15.29 27.49 -9.89
N ASN A 352 -16.28 26.58 -9.82
CA ASN A 352 -17.68 26.86 -9.51
C ASN A 352 -18.03 26.74 -8.01
N VAL A 353 -17.02 26.71 -7.13
CA VAL A 353 -17.22 26.57 -5.68
C VAL A 353 -16.64 27.79 -4.97
N ASP A 354 -17.45 28.40 -4.10
CA ASP A 354 -17.05 29.49 -3.21
C ASP A 354 -16.35 28.95 -1.96
N TYR A 355 -15.09 28.53 -2.16
CA TYR A 355 -14.26 28.01 -1.06
C TYR A 355 -14.05 29.00 0.08
N PRO A 356 -13.86 30.32 -0.13
CA PRO A 356 -13.79 31.28 0.98
C PRO A 356 -15.03 31.24 1.87
N SER A 357 -16.23 31.20 1.29
CA SER A 357 -17.46 31.09 2.08
C SER A 357 -17.58 29.73 2.77
N ALA A 358 -17.30 28.63 2.06
CA ALA A 358 -17.32 27.29 2.65
C ALA A 358 -16.33 27.15 3.83
N LEU A 359 -15.12 27.70 3.69
CA LEU A 359 -14.10 27.72 4.73
C LEU A 359 -14.53 28.57 5.93
N ARG A 360 -15.13 29.75 5.71
CA ARG A 360 -15.66 30.59 6.79
C ARG A 360 -16.74 29.85 7.59
N SER A 361 -17.72 29.25 6.91
CA SER A 361 -18.77 28.45 7.57
C SER A 361 -18.19 27.29 8.36
N LEU A 362 -17.18 26.60 7.84
CA LEU A 362 -16.50 25.51 8.54
C LEU A 362 -15.75 26.00 9.81
N LEU A 363 -15.18 27.21 9.77
CA LEU A 363 -14.46 27.84 10.90
C LEU A 363 -15.38 28.46 11.98
N GLU A 364 -16.68 28.61 11.70
CA GLU A 364 -17.67 29.00 12.71
C GLU A 364 -17.80 27.93 13.81
N HIS A 365 -17.52 26.67 13.47
CA HIS A 365 -17.54 25.54 14.41
C HIS A 365 -16.24 25.45 15.24
N GLY A 366 -16.37 25.62 16.56
CA GLY A 366 -15.24 25.64 17.50
C GLY A 366 -14.30 24.42 17.45
N PRO A 367 -14.80 23.17 17.46
CA PRO A 367 -13.95 21.97 17.38
C PRO A 367 -13.11 21.91 16.10
N VAL A 368 -13.71 22.25 14.97
CA VAL A 368 -13.05 22.24 13.66
C VAL A 368 -11.97 23.32 13.60
N ARG A 369 -12.29 24.55 14.04
CA ARG A 369 -11.34 25.66 14.12
C ARG A 369 -10.11 25.31 14.96
N ARG A 370 -10.30 24.66 16.10
CA ARG A 370 -9.21 24.21 16.98
C ARG A 370 -8.31 23.18 16.27
N VAL A 371 -8.90 22.14 15.69
CA VAL A 371 -8.15 21.08 14.99
C VAL A 371 -7.39 21.62 13.78
N LEU A 372 -8.00 22.52 13.00
CA LEU A 372 -7.29 23.21 11.91
C LEU A 372 -6.12 24.03 12.44
N ALA A 373 -6.32 24.83 13.51
CA ALA A 373 -5.24 25.63 14.07
C ALA A 373 -4.05 24.75 14.54
N GLU A 374 -4.31 23.60 15.16
CA GLU A 374 -3.29 22.60 15.52
C GLU A 374 -2.53 22.10 14.29
N GLN A 375 -3.24 21.69 13.23
CA GLN A 375 -2.62 21.19 11.99
C GLN A 375 -1.83 22.28 11.24
N PHE A 376 -2.34 23.50 11.19
CA PHE A 376 -1.63 24.62 10.57
C PHE A 376 -0.36 25.00 11.33
N ALA A 377 -0.35 24.92 12.66
CA ALA A 377 0.87 25.12 13.44
C ALA A 377 1.92 24.06 13.06
N GLU A 378 1.55 22.79 12.99
CA GLU A 378 2.43 21.70 12.55
C GLU A 378 2.97 21.94 11.11
N TRP A 379 2.10 22.30 10.17
CA TRP A 379 2.53 22.56 8.78
C TRP A 379 3.43 23.79 8.64
N ARG A 380 3.24 24.81 9.49
CA ARG A 380 4.13 25.98 9.52
C ARG A 380 5.52 25.59 9.99
N ASP A 381 5.61 24.84 11.08
CA ASP A 381 6.88 24.39 11.64
C ASP A 381 7.63 23.50 10.63
N GLU A 382 6.92 22.59 9.95
CA GLU A 382 7.47 21.76 8.88
C GLU A 382 7.85 22.57 7.63
N CYS A 383 7.14 23.65 7.31
CA CYS A 383 7.49 24.55 6.20
C CYS A 383 8.76 25.38 6.49
N ALA A 384 9.01 25.69 7.76
CA ALA A 384 10.18 26.44 8.24
C ALA A 384 11.38 25.53 8.58
N ALA A 385 11.18 24.22 8.68
CA ALA A 385 12.15 23.24 9.18
C ALA A 385 13.51 23.23 8.46
N GLY A 386 13.56 23.64 7.20
CA GLY A 386 14.80 23.71 6.41
C GLY A 386 15.16 22.44 5.63
N ASP A 387 14.24 21.47 5.53
CA ASP A 387 14.37 20.25 4.71
C ASP A 387 13.20 20.08 3.71
N LEU A 388 13.42 19.31 2.64
CA LEU A 388 12.41 19.12 1.60
C LEU A 388 11.24 18.25 2.05
N GLU A 389 11.48 17.27 2.92
CA GLU A 389 10.46 16.32 3.39
C GLU A 389 9.41 16.97 4.28
N GLY A 390 9.75 17.98 5.06
CA GLY A 390 8.79 18.83 5.76
C GLY A 390 8.13 19.87 4.85
N LEU A 391 8.91 20.44 3.92
CA LEU A 391 8.45 21.51 3.04
C LEU A 391 7.40 21.05 2.03
N GLU A 392 7.65 19.96 1.28
CA GLU A 392 6.76 19.53 0.20
C GLU A 392 5.34 19.18 0.67
N PRO A 393 5.14 18.39 1.76
CA PRO A 393 3.81 18.13 2.27
C PRO A 393 3.15 19.43 2.75
N SER A 394 3.88 20.31 3.44
CA SER A 394 3.33 21.56 3.99
C SER A 394 2.86 22.50 2.88
N LEU A 395 3.63 22.65 1.79
CA LEU A 395 3.23 23.44 0.62
C LEU A 395 1.92 22.96 -0.01
N LYS A 396 1.65 21.65 -0.01
CA LYS A 396 0.39 21.09 -0.54
C LYS A 396 -0.85 21.52 0.28
N ARG A 397 -0.68 22.01 1.51
CA ARG A 397 -1.76 22.54 2.37
C ARG A 397 -1.77 24.07 2.43
N LEU A 398 -0.59 24.67 2.60
CA LEU A 398 -0.44 26.11 2.78
C LEU A 398 -0.72 26.89 1.49
N VAL A 399 -0.34 26.37 0.31
CA VAL A 399 -0.59 27.05 -0.97
C VAL A 399 -2.09 27.19 -1.26
N PRO A 400 -2.91 26.12 -1.24
CA PRO A 400 -4.35 26.25 -1.46
C PRO A 400 -5.05 27.17 -0.46
N MET A 401 -4.59 27.14 0.81
CA MET A 401 -5.11 28.04 1.85
C MET A 401 -4.78 29.51 1.53
N ALA A 402 -3.51 29.84 1.29
CA ALA A 402 -3.08 31.20 0.98
C ALA A 402 -3.73 31.74 -0.31
N GLU A 403 -3.96 30.88 -1.30
CA GLU A 403 -4.66 31.23 -2.52
C GLU A 403 -6.18 31.42 -2.33
N THR A 404 -6.76 30.90 -1.24
CA THR A 404 -8.19 31.01 -0.95
C THR A 404 -8.49 32.17 0.00
N ASP A 405 -7.70 32.31 1.06
CA ASP A 405 -7.81 33.36 2.07
C ASP A 405 -6.41 33.78 2.55
N PRO A 406 -5.74 34.71 1.85
CA PRO A 406 -4.39 35.16 2.22
C PRO A 406 -4.38 35.95 3.54
N ALA A 407 -5.52 36.45 4.00
CA ALA A 407 -5.64 37.20 5.26
C ALA A 407 -5.90 36.29 6.48
N ALA A 408 -5.99 34.97 6.27
CA ALA A 408 -6.27 34.03 7.34
C ALA A 408 -5.21 34.11 8.45
N ALA A 409 -5.67 34.29 9.70
CA ALA A 409 -4.79 34.43 10.87
C ALA A 409 -3.81 33.25 11.05
N VAL A 410 -4.19 32.05 10.60
CA VAL A 410 -3.34 30.85 10.66
C VAL A 410 -2.06 30.97 9.81
N LEU A 411 -2.06 31.85 8.79
CA LEU A 411 -0.91 32.09 7.90
C LEU A 411 0.01 33.22 8.40
N ALA A 412 -0.36 33.92 9.47
CA ALA A 412 0.40 35.06 9.96
C ALA A 412 1.80 34.65 10.48
N GLY A 413 2.84 35.36 10.01
CA GLY A 413 4.23 35.09 10.41
C GLY A 413 4.79 33.77 9.87
N LEU A 414 4.27 33.29 8.74
CA LEU A 414 4.77 32.08 8.08
C LEU A 414 6.20 32.29 7.56
N GLU A 415 7.12 31.43 8.01
CA GLU A 415 8.44 31.27 7.42
C GLU A 415 8.43 30.11 6.43
N VAL A 416 9.11 30.28 5.29
CA VAL A 416 9.16 29.28 4.22
C VAL A 416 10.62 29.05 3.85
N ALA A 417 11.10 27.83 4.04
CA ALA A 417 12.45 27.44 3.65
C ALA A 417 12.66 27.58 2.14
N ASP A 418 13.86 28.00 1.73
CA ASP A 418 14.25 27.97 0.31
C ASP A 418 14.54 26.52 -0.11
N PRO A 419 13.76 25.93 -1.03
CA PRO A 419 13.94 24.54 -1.44
C PRO A 419 15.27 24.29 -2.15
N VAL A 420 15.85 25.30 -2.82
CA VAL A 420 17.17 25.18 -3.47
C VAL A 420 18.25 25.02 -2.40
N ASP A 421 18.20 25.85 -1.37
CA ASP A 421 19.10 25.78 -0.22
C ASP A 421 18.95 24.50 0.59
N ALA A 422 17.71 24.08 0.87
CA ALA A 422 17.41 22.87 1.61
C ALA A 422 17.99 21.63 0.90
N ALA A 423 17.71 21.50 -0.40
CA ALA A 423 18.20 20.38 -1.21
C ALA A 423 19.72 20.41 -1.41
N TRP A 424 20.30 21.60 -1.63
CA TRP A 424 21.75 21.76 -1.73
C TRP A 424 22.46 21.37 -0.42
N ARG A 425 21.92 21.77 0.74
CA ARG A 425 22.46 21.36 2.05
C ARG A 425 22.32 19.85 2.28
N ALA A 426 21.18 19.25 1.94
CA ALA A 426 21.00 17.81 2.00
C ALA A 426 22.06 17.07 1.15
N LEU A 427 22.24 17.52 -0.09
CA LEU A 427 23.22 16.99 -1.02
C LEU A 427 24.66 17.18 -0.54
N ARG A 428 24.96 18.22 0.24
CA ARG A 428 26.28 18.45 0.87
C ARG A 428 26.49 17.73 2.20
N ALA A 429 25.43 17.34 2.89
CA ALA A 429 25.53 16.61 4.13
C ALA A 429 25.70 15.10 3.87
N GLY A 430 24.93 14.55 2.94
CA GLY A 430 24.99 13.14 2.61
C GLY A 430 23.68 12.59 2.10
N LEU A 431 23.76 11.81 1.03
CA LEU A 431 22.70 10.92 0.59
C LEU A 431 23.07 9.49 1.02
N PRO A 432 22.16 8.73 1.59
CA PRO A 432 22.51 7.35 1.98
C PRO A 432 22.83 6.44 0.81
N GLU A 433 22.42 6.81 -0.41
CA GLU A 433 22.82 6.16 -1.66
C GLU A 433 24.32 6.31 -1.97
N GLU A 434 25.02 7.24 -1.31
CA GLU A 434 26.49 7.33 -1.31
C GLU A 434 27.14 6.11 -0.63
N LEU A 435 26.39 5.33 0.17
CA LEU A 435 26.87 4.13 0.86
C LEU A 435 26.33 2.85 0.20
N ARG A 436 27.20 1.86 0.04
CA ARG A 436 26.86 0.60 -0.61
C ARG A 436 26.16 -0.34 0.37
N PHE A 437 24.83 -0.35 0.29
CA PHE A 437 24.00 -1.24 1.10
C PHE A 437 24.16 -2.72 0.73
N PRO A 438 24.03 -3.64 1.69
CA PRO A 438 24.08 -5.07 1.42
C PRO A 438 23.02 -5.53 0.42
N ALA A 439 23.43 -6.36 -0.54
CA ALA A 439 22.52 -6.99 -1.49
C ALA A 439 21.61 -8.01 -0.80
N ALA A 440 20.32 -8.00 -1.13
CA ALA A 440 19.33 -8.93 -0.63
C ALA A 440 18.70 -9.79 -1.75
N GLY A 441 18.86 -9.38 -3.01
CA GLY A 441 18.21 -10.03 -4.16
C GLY A 441 16.71 -9.79 -4.22
N ASP A 442 16.01 -10.61 -5.00
CA ASP A 442 14.56 -10.56 -5.13
C ASP A 442 13.90 -11.39 -4.02
N GLY A 443 13.21 -10.76 -3.07
CA GLY A 443 12.49 -11.44 -2.00
C GLY A 443 12.33 -10.60 -0.75
N ALA A 444 11.59 -11.09 0.25
CA ALA A 444 11.50 -10.41 1.54
C ALA A 444 12.85 -10.44 2.26
N ALA A 445 13.28 -9.32 2.83
CA ALA A 445 14.53 -9.25 3.57
C ALA A 445 14.40 -8.40 4.84
N THR A 446 15.16 -8.75 5.86
CA THR A 446 15.26 -8.03 7.14
C THR A 446 16.72 -7.71 7.42
N ALA A 447 16.98 -6.57 8.08
CA ALA A 447 18.30 -6.19 8.55
C ALA A 447 18.22 -5.80 10.03
N VAL A 448 18.95 -6.54 10.87
CA VAL A 448 18.92 -6.39 12.33
C VAL A 448 20.34 -6.16 12.81
N LEU A 449 20.55 -5.12 13.61
CA LEU A 449 21.85 -4.80 14.20
C LEU A 449 21.82 -5.06 15.71
N HIS A 450 22.81 -5.81 16.20
CA HIS A 450 23.07 -5.96 17.62
C HIS A 450 24.54 -5.63 17.89
N GLY A 451 24.80 -4.54 18.63
CA GLY A 451 26.14 -3.99 18.75
C GLY A 451 26.68 -3.58 17.37
N GLU A 452 27.77 -4.22 16.94
CA GLU A 452 28.39 -4.02 15.62
C GLU A 452 28.08 -5.16 14.63
N VAL A 453 27.25 -6.13 15.02
CA VAL A 453 26.94 -7.32 14.23
C VAL A 453 25.61 -7.12 13.49
N LEU A 454 25.69 -6.96 12.17
CA LEU A 454 24.55 -6.87 11.27
C LEU A 454 24.14 -8.26 10.79
N THR A 455 22.88 -8.62 11.01
CA THR A 455 22.29 -9.85 10.51
C THR A 455 21.23 -9.56 9.45
N LEU A 456 21.35 -10.22 8.30
CA LEU A 456 20.42 -10.12 7.18
C LEU A 456 19.62 -11.42 7.08
N GLY A 457 18.31 -11.36 7.25
CA GLY A 457 17.41 -12.47 6.97
C GLY A 457 16.85 -12.36 5.56
N LEU A 458 17.09 -13.35 4.71
CA LEU A 458 16.76 -13.35 3.28
C LEU A 458 15.75 -14.44 2.93
N ALA A 459 14.64 -14.04 2.29
CA ALA A 459 13.59 -14.90 1.76
C ALA A 459 13.03 -15.95 2.75
N GLY A 460 13.12 -15.71 4.07
CA GLY A 460 12.68 -16.63 5.10
C GLY A 460 13.49 -17.93 5.20
N LYS A 461 14.67 -18.00 4.56
CA LYS A 461 15.44 -19.24 4.39
C LYS A 461 16.92 -19.14 4.65
N ARG A 462 17.51 -17.97 4.48
CA ARG A 462 18.96 -17.76 4.59
C ARG A 462 19.26 -16.62 5.53
N VAL A 463 20.31 -16.76 6.33
CA VAL A 463 20.81 -15.71 7.22
C VAL A 463 22.27 -15.43 6.90
N VAL A 464 22.61 -14.14 6.79
CA VAL A 464 23.96 -13.64 6.53
C VAL A 464 24.35 -12.69 7.65
N VAL A 465 25.43 -12.98 8.37
CA VAL A 465 25.94 -12.19 9.49
C VAL A 465 27.21 -11.46 9.06
N ARG A 466 27.26 -10.16 9.31
CA ARG A 466 28.38 -9.27 8.97
C ARG A 466 28.82 -8.48 10.19
N GLY A 467 30.12 -8.35 10.36
CA GLY A 467 30.74 -7.41 11.29
C GLY A 467 31.39 -6.24 10.55
N PRO A 468 32.08 -5.35 11.27
CA PRO A 468 32.84 -4.24 10.69
C PRO A 468 33.85 -4.68 9.63
N ASP A 469 34.48 -5.84 9.83
CA ASP A 469 35.56 -6.36 8.99
C ASP A 469 35.08 -7.27 7.83
N GLY A 470 33.77 -7.50 7.70
CA GLY A 470 33.20 -8.29 6.59
C GLY A 470 32.22 -9.38 7.01
N LEU A 471 32.18 -10.48 6.24
CA LEU A 471 31.29 -11.62 6.50
C LEU A 471 31.79 -12.43 7.70
N LEU A 472 30.93 -12.64 8.69
CA LEU A 472 31.22 -13.47 9.87
C LEU A 472 30.64 -14.87 9.73
N ASP A 473 29.42 -14.99 9.19
CA ASP A 473 28.71 -16.26 9.06
C ASP A 473 27.66 -16.20 7.94
N GLU A 474 27.40 -17.32 7.28
CA GLU A 474 26.32 -17.49 6.30
C GLU A 474 25.78 -18.92 6.40
N ARG A 475 24.46 -19.05 6.58
CA ARG A 475 23.81 -20.35 6.71
C ARG A 475 22.37 -20.35 6.21
N ASP A 476 21.92 -21.52 5.77
CA ASP A 476 20.51 -21.79 5.54
C ASP A 476 19.82 -22.02 6.89
N LEU A 477 18.89 -21.13 7.21
CA LEU A 477 18.06 -21.18 8.40
C LEU A 477 16.63 -20.80 7.98
N PRO A 478 15.70 -21.75 7.89
CA PRO A 478 14.30 -21.43 7.66
C PRO A 478 13.72 -20.71 8.87
N PHE A 479 13.03 -19.59 8.67
CA PHE A 479 12.34 -18.87 9.72
C PHE A 479 10.98 -18.34 9.26
N PRO A 480 9.97 -18.27 10.16
CA PRO A 480 8.64 -17.78 9.82
C PRO A 480 8.62 -16.30 9.42
N THR A 481 7.53 -15.89 8.75
CA THR A 481 7.27 -14.46 8.48
C THR A 481 7.01 -13.69 9.78
N GLY A 482 7.39 -12.42 9.82
CA GLY A 482 7.24 -11.57 11.02
C GLY A 482 8.28 -11.83 12.12
N VAL A 483 9.33 -12.60 11.81
CA VAL A 483 10.44 -12.89 12.70
C VAL A 483 11.72 -12.20 12.19
N PHE A 484 12.54 -11.76 13.12
CA PHE A 484 13.79 -11.03 12.95
C PHE A 484 14.95 -11.93 13.36
N PRO A 485 15.68 -12.56 12.41
CA PRO A 485 16.91 -13.27 12.74
C PRO A 485 18.01 -12.28 13.12
N TRP A 486 18.77 -12.58 14.17
CA TRP A 486 19.92 -11.78 14.59
C TRP A 486 20.97 -12.60 15.34
N SER A 487 22.23 -12.16 15.29
CA SER A 487 23.33 -12.75 16.03
C SER A 487 23.95 -11.74 17.00
N ASP A 488 24.41 -12.22 18.17
CA ASP A 488 25.25 -11.44 19.09
C ASP A 488 26.76 -11.62 18.81
N GLY A 489 27.11 -12.29 17.71
CA GLY A 489 28.47 -12.64 17.33
C GLY A 489 28.91 -14.02 17.80
N THR A 490 28.20 -14.64 18.75
CA THR A 490 28.46 -16.02 19.21
C THR A 490 27.29 -16.94 18.87
N ASP A 491 26.10 -16.52 19.26
CA ASP A 491 24.86 -17.27 19.12
C ASP A 491 23.96 -16.65 18.03
N MET A 492 23.04 -17.45 17.53
CA MET A 492 22.01 -17.03 16.58
C MET A 492 20.64 -17.05 17.27
N TYR A 493 19.85 -16.01 17.03
CA TYR A 493 18.55 -15.83 17.64
C TYR A 493 17.48 -15.54 16.58
N LEU A 494 16.26 -15.91 16.90
CA LEU A 494 15.05 -15.45 16.21
C LEU A 494 14.23 -14.62 17.18
N SER A 495 13.83 -13.41 16.79
CA SER A 495 12.99 -12.55 17.63
C SER A 495 11.75 -12.07 16.91
N ARG A 496 10.68 -11.78 17.65
CA ARG A 496 9.45 -11.21 17.08
C ARG A 496 8.75 -10.32 18.09
N LEU A 497 7.80 -9.52 17.61
CA LEU A 497 6.83 -8.86 18.47
C LEU A 497 5.50 -9.59 18.41
N SER A 498 5.03 -10.07 19.56
CA SER A 498 3.70 -10.65 19.74
C SER A 498 2.92 -9.76 20.70
N ASP A 499 1.83 -9.13 20.25
CA ASP A 499 1.02 -8.19 21.04
C ASP A 499 1.85 -7.07 21.71
N GLY A 500 2.85 -6.54 20.99
CA GLY A 500 3.77 -5.51 21.50
C GLY A 500 4.84 -6.04 22.47
N ARG A 501 4.82 -7.33 22.79
CA ARG A 501 5.82 -7.99 23.64
C ARG A 501 6.96 -8.56 22.78
N PRO A 502 8.22 -8.22 23.09
CA PRO A 502 9.39 -8.84 22.47
C PRO A 502 9.57 -10.28 22.95
N GLU A 503 9.72 -11.19 22.00
CA GLU A 503 10.02 -12.60 22.25
C GLU A 503 11.30 -12.96 21.52
N THR A 504 12.20 -13.68 22.19
CA THR A 504 13.50 -14.07 21.63
C THR A 504 13.81 -15.52 21.93
N TYR A 505 14.21 -16.22 20.88
CA TYR A 505 14.47 -17.65 20.83
C TYR A 505 15.90 -17.88 20.39
N LEU A 506 16.60 -18.80 21.06
CA LEU A 506 17.92 -19.27 20.66
C LEU A 506 17.77 -20.29 19.52
N VAL A 507 18.54 -20.15 18.45
CA VAL A 507 18.57 -21.11 17.35
C VAL A 507 19.53 -22.24 17.68
N ALA A 508 19.00 -23.46 17.70
CA ALA A 508 19.76 -24.69 17.83
C ALA A 508 19.91 -25.39 16.47
N ASP A 509 20.47 -26.59 16.45
CA ASP A 509 20.70 -27.36 15.23
C ASP A 509 19.40 -27.64 14.45
N HIS A 510 19.52 -27.71 13.12
CA HIS A 510 18.44 -28.03 12.18
C HIS A 510 17.22 -27.08 12.25
N GLY A 511 17.42 -25.82 12.66
CA GLY A 511 16.35 -24.80 12.72
C GLY A 511 15.37 -24.98 13.88
N ARG A 512 15.70 -25.84 14.86
CA ARG A 512 14.97 -25.94 16.12
C ARG A 512 15.32 -24.76 17.01
N LEU A 513 14.39 -24.38 17.88
CA LEU A 513 14.50 -23.22 18.75
C LEU A 513 14.46 -23.64 20.21
N ALA A 514 15.14 -22.88 21.07
CA ALA A 514 15.08 -23.01 22.52
C ALA A 514 14.76 -21.67 23.17
N VAL A 515 14.18 -21.69 24.37
CA VAL A 515 14.02 -20.49 25.18
C VAL A 515 15.36 -20.18 25.85
N PRO A 516 15.99 -19.00 25.63
CA PRO A 516 17.28 -18.69 26.21
C PRO A 516 17.26 -18.74 27.74
N ASP A 517 18.37 -19.13 28.35
CA ASP A 517 18.52 -19.07 29.81
C ASP A 517 18.80 -17.63 30.29
N GLY A 518 18.17 -17.25 31.39
CA GLY A 518 18.34 -15.94 32.04
C GLY A 518 17.05 -15.14 32.24
N GLY A 519 16.98 -14.37 33.32
CA GLY A 519 15.81 -13.52 33.65
C GLY A 519 15.77 -12.17 32.92
N ARG A 520 16.76 -11.87 32.08
CA ARG A 520 16.78 -10.63 31.27
C ARG A 520 16.26 -10.92 29.87
N LEU A 521 15.35 -10.07 29.40
CA LEU A 521 14.91 -10.06 28.01
C LEU A 521 16.12 -9.81 27.09
N ARG A 522 16.39 -10.74 26.18
CA ARG A 522 17.33 -10.53 25.08
C ARG A 522 16.55 -9.89 23.94
N TRP A 523 17.07 -8.82 23.34
CA TRP A 523 16.50 -8.15 22.18
C TRP A 523 17.65 -7.47 21.42
N PRO A 524 17.61 -7.34 20.08
CA PRO A 524 18.62 -6.60 19.33
C PRO A 524 18.83 -5.19 19.89
N GLN A 525 20.08 -4.75 19.96
CA GLN A 525 20.44 -3.42 20.43
C GLN A 525 21.18 -2.70 19.31
N SER A 526 20.51 -1.74 18.70
CA SER A 526 21.04 -0.95 17.59
C SER A 526 21.15 0.52 18.02
N PRO A 527 22.31 1.16 17.86
CA PRO A 527 22.42 2.60 18.05
C PRO A 527 21.45 3.35 17.12
N THR A 528 20.54 4.11 17.72
CA THR A 528 19.58 4.98 17.01
C THR A 528 20.18 6.33 16.62
N SER A 529 21.41 6.63 17.06
CA SER A 529 22.06 7.92 16.83
C SER A 529 23.55 7.70 16.66
N VAL A 530 24.08 7.95 15.46
CA VAL A 530 25.48 7.67 15.11
C VAL A 530 26.07 8.78 14.22
N PRO A 531 27.34 9.20 14.43
CA PRO A 531 28.05 10.06 13.50
C PRO A 531 28.47 9.26 12.25
N VAL A 532 28.15 9.76 11.06
CA VAL A 532 28.51 9.16 9.77
C VAL A 532 29.29 10.17 8.95
N THR A 533 30.51 9.82 8.57
CA THR A 533 31.32 10.63 7.63
C THR A 533 31.08 10.12 6.21
N PHE A 534 30.27 10.85 5.46
CA PHE A 534 30.05 10.54 4.05
C PHE A 534 31.32 10.83 3.21
N PRO A 535 31.52 10.14 2.07
CA PRO A 535 32.74 10.28 1.30
C PRO A 535 32.96 11.72 0.82
N GLY A 536 34.17 12.25 1.07
CA GLY A 536 34.53 13.64 0.75
C GLY A 536 34.01 14.71 1.72
N ALA A 537 33.24 14.34 2.76
CA ALA A 537 32.85 15.26 3.82
C ALA A 537 34.03 15.58 4.75
N ALA A 538 34.15 16.83 5.20
CA ALA A 538 35.17 17.25 6.16
C ALA A 538 34.79 16.92 7.61
N GLU A 539 33.49 16.89 7.90
CA GLU A 539 32.93 16.67 9.24
C GLU A 539 31.86 15.56 9.17
N PRO A 540 31.66 14.79 10.26
CA PRO A 540 30.61 13.80 10.33
C PRO A 540 29.22 14.44 10.41
N VAL A 541 28.23 13.78 9.84
CA VAL A 541 26.81 14.11 9.97
C VAL A 541 26.18 13.18 10.99
N GLN A 542 25.39 13.75 11.91
CA GLN A 542 24.69 12.94 12.89
C GLN A 542 23.47 12.30 12.23
N VAL A 543 23.44 10.97 12.14
CA VAL A 543 22.30 10.20 11.61
C VAL A 543 21.51 9.67 12.79
N THR A 544 20.23 10.02 12.87
CA THR A 544 19.31 9.54 13.90
C THR A 544 18.16 8.76 13.28
N LEU A 545 17.79 7.63 13.87
CA LEU A 545 16.58 6.88 13.59
C LEU A 545 15.69 6.95 14.82
N ASP A 546 14.55 7.61 14.68
CA ASP A 546 13.56 7.74 15.73
C ASP A 546 12.18 7.53 15.13
N ARG A 547 11.40 6.63 15.73
CA ARG A 547 10.05 6.26 15.30
C ARG A 547 9.95 5.93 13.80
N GLY A 548 10.94 5.19 13.29
CA GLY A 548 11.05 4.81 11.88
C GLY A 548 11.35 5.97 10.92
N VAL A 549 11.69 7.16 11.42
CA VAL A 549 12.14 8.30 10.61
C VAL A 549 13.65 8.47 10.79
N LEU A 550 14.35 8.42 9.67
CA LEU A 550 15.77 8.71 9.58
C LEU A 550 15.96 10.21 9.38
N ARG A 551 16.77 10.85 10.21
CA ARG A 551 17.12 12.28 10.11
C ARG A 551 18.64 12.41 10.01
N LEU A 552 19.09 13.27 9.11
CA LEU A 552 20.49 13.71 9.02
C LEU A 552 20.57 15.10 9.62
N LEU A 553 21.44 15.28 10.60
CA LEU A 553 21.71 16.56 11.22
C LEU A 553 23.15 17.01 10.90
N ALA A 554 23.26 18.16 10.25
CA ALA A 554 24.52 18.84 9.97
C ALA A 554 24.46 20.26 10.57
N ASP A 555 25.54 20.71 11.20
CA ASP A 555 25.62 22.01 11.88
C ASP A 555 24.48 22.28 12.88
N GLY A 556 24.03 21.22 13.57
CA GLY A 556 22.93 21.28 14.54
C GLY A 556 21.53 21.43 13.92
N ARG A 557 21.39 21.31 12.60
CA ARG A 557 20.12 21.44 11.87
C ARG A 557 19.78 20.16 11.13
N THR A 558 18.51 19.80 11.09
CA THR A 558 18.03 18.74 10.20
C THR A 558 18.15 19.20 8.76
N VAL A 559 18.92 18.46 7.95
CA VAL A 559 19.15 18.77 6.53
C VAL A 559 18.46 17.79 5.60
N ALA A 560 18.14 16.60 6.09
CA ALA A 560 17.31 15.63 5.37
C ALA A 560 16.52 14.78 6.37
N ARG A 561 15.31 14.37 5.98
CA ARG A 561 14.51 13.37 6.69
C ARG A 561 14.07 12.32 5.70
N ARG A 562 13.83 11.08 6.12
CA ARG A 562 13.16 10.09 5.27
C ARG A 562 12.61 8.93 6.09
N PRO A 563 11.53 8.28 5.64
CA PRO A 563 11.11 7.02 6.22
C PRO A 563 12.24 5.97 6.14
N PHE A 564 12.46 5.25 7.23
CA PHE A 564 13.35 4.09 7.28
C PHE A 564 12.65 2.88 6.68
N ALA A 565 13.28 2.26 5.69
CA ALA A 565 12.70 1.17 4.94
C ALA A 565 13.07 -0.19 5.56
N HIS A 566 12.09 -0.87 6.16
CA HIS A 566 12.24 -2.25 6.62
C HIS A 566 12.00 -3.21 5.45
N GLY A 567 13.00 -3.34 4.57
CA GLY A 567 12.93 -4.25 3.43
C GLY A 567 13.85 -3.85 2.29
N PRO A 568 13.91 -4.67 1.23
CA PRO A 568 14.74 -4.36 0.09
C PRO A 568 14.14 -3.23 -0.73
N GLN A 569 15.02 -2.30 -1.13
CA GLN A 569 14.77 -1.25 -2.11
C GLN A 569 15.76 -1.46 -3.25
N ASN A 570 15.25 -1.68 -4.46
CA ASN A 570 16.07 -1.94 -5.66
C ASN A 570 17.11 -3.05 -5.43
N GLY A 571 16.71 -4.16 -4.78
CA GLY A 571 17.55 -5.34 -4.53
C GLY A 571 18.55 -5.22 -3.38
N ALA A 572 18.58 -4.11 -2.64
CA ALA A 572 19.46 -3.88 -1.49
C ALA A 572 18.66 -3.52 -0.23
N VAL A 573 19.16 -3.86 0.96
CA VAL A 573 18.50 -3.56 2.23
C VAL A 573 19.27 -2.48 2.97
N MET A 574 18.57 -1.42 3.38
CA MET A 574 19.13 -0.37 4.22
C MET A 574 19.36 -0.91 5.64
N PRO A 575 20.63 -1.03 6.11
CA PRO A 575 20.87 -1.46 7.47
C PRO A 575 20.51 -0.34 8.46
N PRO A 576 20.26 -0.66 9.74
CA PRO A 576 20.12 0.34 10.78
C PRO A 576 21.30 1.32 10.80
N PRO A 577 21.10 2.61 11.13
CA PRO A 577 22.14 3.63 11.02
C PRO A 577 23.45 3.28 11.71
N GLY A 578 23.40 2.61 12.86
CA GLY A 578 24.59 2.19 13.61
C GLY A 578 25.62 1.41 12.79
N PHE A 579 25.22 0.76 11.68
CA PHE A 579 26.14 0.03 10.81
C PHE A 579 26.72 0.88 9.65
N TRP A 580 26.20 2.09 9.42
CA TRP A 580 26.59 2.94 8.29
C TRP A 580 28.07 3.34 8.27
N PRO A 581 28.75 3.59 9.42
CA PRO A 581 30.19 3.88 9.43
C PRO A 581 31.07 2.75 8.85
N HIS A 582 30.54 1.53 8.77
CA HIS A 582 31.25 0.36 8.25
C HIS A 582 30.92 0.08 6.77
N LEU A 583 30.02 0.87 6.15
CA LEU A 583 29.66 0.67 4.76
C LEU A 583 30.68 1.32 3.82
N PRO A 584 31.09 0.62 2.75
CA PRO A 584 31.96 1.22 1.75
C PRO A 584 31.19 2.23 0.91
N PRO A 585 31.88 3.25 0.37
CA PRO A 585 31.29 4.19 -0.59
C PRO A 585 30.79 3.47 -1.86
N THR A 586 29.64 3.89 -2.37
CA THR A 586 29.11 3.43 -3.66
C THR A 586 29.95 4.00 -4.81
N ASP A 587 30.15 5.32 -4.80
CA ASP A 587 30.86 6.13 -5.78
C ASP A 587 31.66 7.23 -5.06
N PRO A 588 32.94 6.98 -4.70
CA PRO A 588 33.74 7.92 -3.91
C PRO A 588 33.94 9.27 -4.60
N ASP A 589 34.23 9.25 -5.90
CA ASP A 589 34.54 10.46 -6.68
C ASP A 589 33.26 11.28 -6.92
N GLY A 590 32.15 10.60 -7.26
CA GLY A 590 30.84 11.23 -7.37
C GLY A 590 30.40 11.88 -6.06
N SER A 591 30.52 11.16 -4.94
CA SER A 591 30.17 11.69 -3.61
C SER A 591 31.04 12.91 -3.23
N ALA A 592 32.33 12.87 -3.52
CA ALA A 592 33.22 14.02 -3.31
C ALA A 592 32.85 15.21 -4.22
N ALA A 593 32.38 14.97 -5.45
CA ALA A 593 31.89 16.03 -6.34
C ALA A 593 30.64 16.71 -5.77
N LEU A 594 29.72 15.97 -5.14
CA LEU A 594 28.55 16.54 -4.45
C LEU A 594 28.95 17.57 -3.37
N ARG A 595 30.05 17.33 -2.65
CA ARG A 595 30.56 18.26 -1.61
C ARG A 595 31.17 19.53 -2.20
N ARG A 596 31.71 19.47 -3.42
CA ARG A 596 32.29 20.62 -4.15
C ARG A 596 31.24 21.44 -4.90
N LEU A 597 30.05 20.89 -5.14
CA LEU A 597 28.98 21.59 -5.85
C LEU A 597 28.56 22.86 -5.08
N ASP A 598 28.71 24.01 -5.73
CA ASP A 598 28.26 25.28 -5.19
C ASP A 598 26.75 25.47 -5.38
N ARG A 599 26.17 26.43 -4.65
CA ARG A 599 24.74 26.74 -4.75
C ARG A 599 24.33 27.12 -6.17
N ALA A 600 25.18 27.85 -6.90
CA ALA A 600 24.90 28.27 -8.27
C ALA A 600 24.84 27.08 -9.24
N GLY A 601 25.72 26.08 -9.08
CA GLY A 601 25.69 24.83 -9.81
C GLY A 601 24.44 24.02 -9.52
N PHE A 602 24.03 23.92 -8.26
CA PHE A 602 22.78 23.28 -7.91
C PHE A 602 21.55 24.01 -8.48
N ALA A 603 21.55 25.35 -8.44
CA ALA A 603 20.47 26.15 -9.06
C ALA A 603 20.35 25.91 -10.58
N ARG A 604 21.47 25.69 -11.29
CA ARG A 604 21.43 25.30 -12.72
C ARG A 604 20.81 23.93 -12.94
N LEU A 605 21.02 22.98 -12.03
CA LEU A 605 20.34 21.68 -12.08
C LEU A 605 18.82 21.84 -11.83
N VAL A 606 18.43 22.72 -10.91
CA VAL A 606 17.01 23.05 -10.69
C VAL A 606 16.39 23.71 -11.93
N ASP A 607 17.08 24.64 -12.59
CA ASP A 607 16.64 25.19 -13.88
C ASP A 607 16.46 24.08 -14.93
N ALA A 608 17.41 23.16 -15.05
CA ALA A 608 17.30 22.02 -15.96
C ALA A 608 16.08 21.14 -15.65
N ALA A 609 15.82 20.85 -14.37
CA ALA A 609 14.63 20.11 -13.94
C ALA A 609 13.31 20.87 -14.18
N LEU A 610 13.32 22.20 -14.08
CA LEU A 610 12.16 23.03 -14.42
C LEU A 610 11.84 23.00 -15.93
N ALA A 611 12.86 22.81 -16.78
CA ALA A 611 12.72 22.70 -18.23
C ALA A 611 12.23 21.31 -18.68
N GLY A 612 12.76 20.22 -18.10
CA GLY A 612 12.32 18.86 -18.42
C GLY A 612 13.26 17.77 -17.91
N GLY A 613 12.81 16.51 -18.00
CA GLY A 613 13.59 15.36 -17.51
C GLY A 613 14.87 15.14 -18.32
N ARG A 614 14.80 15.31 -19.64
CA ARG A 614 15.98 15.21 -20.51
C ARG A 614 17.02 16.31 -20.24
N GLU A 615 16.57 17.55 -20.06
CA GLU A 615 17.46 18.67 -19.74
C GLU A 615 18.17 18.45 -18.40
N LEU A 616 17.47 17.88 -17.41
CA LEU A 616 18.08 17.49 -16.14
C LEU A 616 19.16 16.42 -16.33
N ASP A 617 18.93 15.39 -17.15
CA ASP A 617 19.95 14.36 -17.42
C ASP A 617 21.20 14.97 -18.08
N ASP A 618 21.00 15.81 -19.10
CA ASP A 618 22.09 16.51 -19.78
C ASP A 618 22.81 17.50 -18.83
N GLY A 619 22.06 18.16 -17.95
CA GLY A 619 22.56 19.04 -16.91
C GLY A 619 23.39 18.30 -15.86
N LEU A 620 22.94 17.13 -15.40
CA LEU A 620 23.66 16.26 -14.47
C LEU A 620 24.97 15.77 -15.08
N ALA A 621 24.94 15.30 -16.33
CA ALA A 621 26.14 14.86 -17.04
C ALA A 621 27.17 15.99 -17.21
N ARG A 622 26.71 17.25 -17.32
CA ARG A 622 27.58 18.42 -17.47
C ARG A 622 28.11 18.97 -16.14
N VAL A 623 27.27 19.02 -15.11
CA VAL A 623 27.60 19.66 -13.81
C VAL A 623 28.24 18.68 -12.83
N LEU A 624 27.88 17.40 -12.91
CA LEU A 624 28.36 16.32 -12.03
C LEU A 624 28.79 15.09 -12.85
N PRO A 625 29.74 15.23 -13.81
CA PRO A 625 30.21 14.11 -14.63
C PRO A 625 30.83 12.97 -13.79
N GLU A 626 31.36 13.26 -12.61
CA GLU A 626 31.97 12.28 -11.71
C GLU A 626 30.95 11.38 -10.99
N VAL A 627 29.66 11.76 -10.96
CA VAL A 627 28.62 10.87 -10.41
C VAL A 627 28.31 9.83 -11.48
N THR A 628 28.94 8.66 -11.37
CA THR A 628 28.92 7.57 -12.34
C THR A 628 27.93 6.47 -11.97
N ASP A 629 27.77 6.19 -10.67
CA ASP A 629 26.84 5.18 -10.18
C ASP A 629 25.38 5.54 -10.49
N ALA A 630 24.62 4.58 -11.03
CA ALA A 630 23.26 4.80 -11.49
C ALA A 630 22.29 5.11 -10.33
N ARG A 631 22.45 4.48 -9.18
CA ARG A 631 21.58 4.68 -8.01
C ARG A 631 21.86 6.02 -7.36
N LEU A 632 23.13 6.41 -7.21
CA LEU A 632 23.48 7.73 -6.72
C LEU A 632 22.99 8.83 -7.67
N ARG A 633 23.18 8.65 -9.00
CA ARG A 633 22.67 9.58 -10.01
C ARG A 633 21.16 9.75 -9.94
N ASP A 634 20.41 8.65 -9.81
CA ASP A 634 18.94 8.67 -9.67
C ASP A 634 18.48 9.36 -8.38
N ALA A 635 19.19 9.18 -7.27
CA ALA A 635 18.91 9.87 -6.01
C ALA A 635 19.13 11.38 -6.12
N VAL A 636 20.23 11.81 -6.75
CA VAL A 636 20.49 13.24 -7.02
C VAL A 636 19.44 13.81 -7.96
N ARG A 637 19.11 13.11 -9.05
CA ARG A 637 18.05 13.49 -9.98
C ARG A 637 16.72 13.70 -9.26
N THR A 638 16.29 12.72 -8.47
CA THR A 638 15.05 12.77 -7.68
C THR A 638 15.04 13.96 -6.72
N LEU A 639 16.16 14.22 -6.04
CA LEU A 639 16.29 15.36 -5.13
C LEU A 639 16.14 16.70 -5.86
N VAL A 640 16.73 16.84 -7.04
CA VAL A 640 16.62 18.07 -7.85
C VAL A 640 15.19 18.27 -8.38
N GLU A 641 14.54 17.21 -8.88
CA GLU A 641 13.14 17.26 -9.33
C GLU A 641 12.20 17.69 -8.19
N ARG A 642 12.41 17.13 -6.99
CA ARG A 642 11.71 17.49 -5.76
C ARG A 642 11.92 18.95 -5.37
N ALA A 643 13.17 19.43 -5.41
CA ALA A 643 13.49 20.84 -5.18
C ALA A 643 12.79 21.76 -6.19
N ALA A 644 12.76 21.40 -7.47
CA ALA A 644 12.09 22.17 -8.53
C ALA A 644 10.56 22.22 -8.33
N ALA A 645 9.94 21.12 -7.92
CA ALA A 645 8.51 21.08 -7.58
C ALA A 645 8.19 21.91 -6.33
N ALA A 646 8.99 21.79 -5.27
CA ALA A 646 8.87 22.57 -4.05
C ALA A 646 9.09 24.07 -4.30
N LEU A 647 9.99 24.44 -5.22
CA LEU A 647 10.22 25.83 -5.63
C LEU A 647 8.97 26.44 -6.26
N ARG A 648 8.28 25.73 -7.16
CA ARG A 648 7.01 26.22 -7.73
C ARG A 648 5.96 26.44 -6.64
N GLY A 649 5.84 25.52 -5.68
CA GLY A 649 4.94 25.67 -4.54
C GLY A 649 5.32 26.85 -3.64
N THR A 650 6.60 27.02 -3.35
CA THR A 650 7.14 28.13 -2.55
C THR A 650 6.87 29.47 -3.20
N LEU A 651 7.10 29.60 -4.52
CA LEU A 651 6.81 30.83 -5.25
C LEU A 651 5.32 31.15 -5.27
N ARG A 652 4.44 30.15 -5.44
CA ARG A 652 2.99 30.31 -5.33
C ARG A 652 2.56 30.84 -3.97
N LEU A 653 3.04 30.20 -2.91
CA LEU A 653 2.74 30.58 -1.53
C LEU A 653 3.17 32.02 -1.25
N ARG A 654 4.40 32.38 -1.64
CA ARG A 654 4.97 33.71 -1.41
C ARG A 654 4.27 34.77 -2.26
N ASP A 655 3.95 34.48 -3.52
CA ASP A 655 3.19 35.39 -4.38
C ASP A 655 1.78 35.66 -3.81
N ALA A 656 1.09 34.61 -3.30
CA ALA A 656 -0.24 34.73 -2.69
C ALA A 656 -0.25 35.53 -1.38
N LEU A 657 0.80 35.39 -0.56
CA LEU A 657 0.99 36.13 0.70
C LEU A 657 1.68 37.48 0.51
N GLY A 658 2.10 37.79 -0.72
CA GLY A 658 2.86 38.97 -1.06
C GLY A 658 4.23 39.11 -0.41
N MET A 659 4.87 37.99 -0.08
CA MET A 659 6.22 37.91 0.44
C MET A 659 7.26 38.12 -0.69
N GLU A 660 8.44 38.64 -0.34
CA GLU A 660 9.58 38.71 -1.28
C GLU A 660 9.99 37.32 -1.76
N ARG A 661 10.47 37.14 -2.98
CA ARG A 661 10.94 35.82 -3.45
C ARG A 661 12.33 35.48 -2.86
N PRO A 662 12.71 34.18 -2.76
CA PRO A 662 14.03 33.80 -2.27
C PRO A 662 15.17 34.43 -3.08
N ALA A 663 16.22 34.87 -2.39
CA ALA A 663 17.42 35.39 -3.04
C ALA A 663 18.07 34.31 -3.94
N GLY A 664 18.52 34.70 -5.13
CA GLY A 664 19.12 33.74 -6.08
C GLY A 664 18.15 32.66 -6.55
N THR A 665 16.86 33.00 -6.72
CA THR A 665 15.86 32.17 -7.40
C THR A 665 16.40 31.74 -8.79
N PRO A 666 16.24 30.47 -9.20
CA PRO A 666 16.68 29.97 -10.51
C PRO A 666 16.18 30.81 -11.69
N ALA A 667 16.99 30.92 -12.74
CA ALA A 667 16.81 31.91 -13.80
C ALA A 667 15.52 31.69 -14.61
N LEU A 668 15.07 30.43 -14.78
CA LEU A 668 13.86 30.13 -15.53
C LEU A 668 12.57 30.56 -14.82
N VAL A 669 12.61 30.85 -13.53
CA VAL A 669 11.45 31.32 -12.74
C VAL A 669 11.66 32.68 -12.06
N ALA A 670 12.87 33.25 -12.19
CA ALA A 670 13.16 34.60 -11.70
C ALA A 670 12.27 35.65 -12.37
N SER A 671 11.69 36.57 -11.60
CA SER A 671 10.97 37.71 -12.16
C SER A 671 11.96 38.84 -12.45
N VAL A 672 11.86 39.44 -13.64
CA VAL A 672 12.69 40.58 -14.04
C VAL A 672 11.99 41.90 -13.72
N SER A 673 10.66 41.95 -13.89
CA SER A 673 9.86 43.17 -13.68
C SER A 673 9.20 43.27 -12.30
N GLY A 674 9.32 42.24 -11.46
CA GLY A 674 8.62 42.13 -10.19
C GLY A 674 7.20 41.52 -10.30
N LEU A 675 6.78 41.11 -11.50
CA LEU A 675 5.49 40.45 -11.71
C LEU A 675 5.37 39.10 -10.97
N ARG A 676 4.18 38.88 -10.40
CA ARG A 676 3.85 37.68 -9.63
C ARG A 676 3.11 36.67 -10.51
N ALA A 677 3.67 35.48 -10.65
CA ALA A 677 3.14 34.45 -11.53
C ALA A 677 2.04 33.62 -10.84
N GLY A 678 2.03 33.59 -9.51
CA GLY A 678 1.02 32.92 -8.70
C GLY A 678 0.71 31.51 -9.21
N ARG A 679 -0.58 31.19 -9.40
CA ARG A 679 -1.06 29.87 -9.85
C ARG A 679 -0.48 29.41 -11.18
N HIS A 680 0.01 30.34 -12.01
CA HIS A 680 0.54 30.08 -13.35
C HIS A 680 2.07 30.01 -13.39
N VAL A 681 2.76 29.94 -12.24
CA VAL A 681 4.24 29.85 -12.18
C VAL A 681 4.84 28.68 -12.97
N ALA A 682 4.09 27.58 -13.15
CA ALA A 682 4.56 26.44 -13.93
C ALA A 682 4.67 26.72 -15.44
N GLU A 683 3.96 27.73 -15.95
CA GLU A 683 4.02 28.13 -17.37
C GLU A 683 5.30 28.92 -17.67
N VAL A 684 5.82 29.68 -16.70
CA VAL A 684 7.01 30.55 -16.86
C VAL A 684 8.25 29.78 -17.35
N PRO A 685 8.72 28.71 -16.68
CA PRO A 685 9.92 28.00 -17.13
C PRO A 685 9.68 27.26 -18.46
N ALA A 686 8.47 26.75 -18.68
CA ALA A 686 8.10 26.08 -19.93
C ALA A 686 8.20 27.04 -21.13
N VAL A 687 7.62 28.24 -21.01
CA VAL A 687 7.67 29.26 -22.06
C VAL A 687 9.10 29.73 -22.30
N ARG A 688 9.87 30.02 -21.25
CA ARG A 688 11.25 30.50 -21.39
C ARG A 688 12.17 29.45 -22.02
N HIS A 689 12.03 28.18 -21.64
CA HIS A 689 12.79 27.09 -22.25
C HIS A 689 12.46 26.94 -23.75
N LEU A 690 11.17 26.89 -24.10
CA LEU A 690 10.74 26.82 -25.51
C LEU A 690 11.20 28.04 -26.31
N ALA A 691 11.17 29.22 -25.70
CA ALA A 691 11.63 30.43 -26.36
C ALA A 691 13.14 30.38 -26.66
N GLY A 692 13.96 29.88 -25.72
CA GLY A 692 15.38 29.66 -25.94
C GLY A 692 15.64 28.65 -27.06
N LEU A 693 14.99 27.49 -27.01
CA LEU A 693 15.07 26.46 -28.04
C LEU A 693 14.71 26.97 -29.44
N LEU A 694 13.62 27.74 -29.56
CA LEU A 694 13.18 28.29 -30.83
C LEU A 694 14.10 29.40 -31.33
N ALA A 695 14.69 30.20 -30.43
CA ALA A 695 15.68 31.20 -30.80
C ALA A 695 16.96 30.55 -31.35
N GLU A 696 17.44 29.48 -30.71
CA GLU A 696 18.57 28.69 -31.19
C GLU A 696 18.26 28.03 -32.53
N ALA A 697 17.10 27.36 -32.64
CA ALA A 697 16.66 26.73 -33.88
C ALA A 697 16.53 27.74 -35.04
N ALA A 698 16.05 28.96 -34.76
CA ALA A 698 15.95 30.03 -35.74
C ALA A 698 17.31 30.63 -36.13
N ALA A 699 18.35 30.44 -35.33
CA ALA A 699 19.73 30.84 -35.65
C ALA A 699 20.49 29.74 -36.43
N THR A 700 20.02 28.49 -36.43
CA THR A 700 20.67 27.36 -37.10
C THR A 700 20.22 27.15 -38.55
N GLY A 701 21.18 26.84 -39.42
CA GLY A 701 20.94 26.38 -40.81
C GLY A 701 20.50 27.47 -41.80
N PRO A 702 20.47 27.16 -43.11
CA PRO A 702 20.00 28.10 -44.13
C PRO A 702 18.48 28.33 -44.00
N ALA A 703 18.03 29.54 -44.30
CA ALA A 703 16.61 29.86 -44.41
C ALA A 703 16.07 29.28 -45.73
N TYR A 704 15.23 28.25 -45.63
CA TYR A 704 14.55 27.66 -46.78
C TYR A 704 13.19 28.32 -47.00
N ASP A 705 12.68 28.31 -48.24
CA ASP A 705 11.33 28.83 -48.52
C ASP A 705 10.20 27.91 -48.00
N THR A 706 10.53 26.69 -47.57
CA THR A 706 9.57 25.72 -47.00
C THR A 706 9.98 25.29 -45.59
N PRO A 707 9.06 24.82 -44.73
CA PRO A 707 9.42 24.29 -43.42
C PRO A 707 10.24 22.99 -43.52
N HIS A 708 11.31 22.87 -42.71
CA HIS A 708 12.13 21.65 -42.63
C HIS A 708 12.28 21.17 -41.19
N PRO A 709 12.21 19.85 -40.93
CA PRO A 709 12.34 19.31 -39.59
C PRO A 709 13.79 19.42 -39.11
N LEU A 710 13.98 19.90 -37.88
CA LEU A 710 15.30 19.98 -37.22
C LEU A 710 15.50 18.87 -36.20
N GLY A 711 14.42 18.37 -35.61
CA GLY A 711 14.48 17.30 -34.62
C GLY A 711 13.24 17.24 -33.73
N ARG A 712 13.39 16.63 -32.56
CA ARG A 712 12.33 16.50 -31.56
C ARG A 712 12.86 16.84 -30.16
N VAL A 713 12.09 17.62 -29.42
CA VAL A 713 12.30 17.98 -28.03
C VAL A 713 11.22 17.38 -27.15
N GLU A 714 11.46 17.32 -25.84
CA GLU A 714 10.41 16.99 -24.87
C GLU A 714 9.49 18.20 -24.71
N ALA A 715 8.22 18.06 -25.09
CA ALA A 715 7.26 19.15 -24.91
C ALA A 715 6.99 19.37 -23.41
N PRO A 716 7.12 20.61 -22.90
CA PRO A 716 6.95 20.87 -21.48
C PRO A 716 5.49 20.65 -21.06
N ARG A 717 5.28 20.38 -19.77
CA ARG A 717 3.96 20.32 -19.14
C ARG A 717 3.69 21.57 -18.31
N PRO A 718 2.53 22.23 -18.44
CA PRO A 718 1.38 21.86 -19.29
C PRO A 718 1.64 22.11 -20.78
N ASN A 719 1.06 21.28 -21.65
CA ASN A 719 1.24 21.35 -23.11
C ASN A 719 0.19 22.22 -23.83
N TYR A 720 -0.76 22.80 -23.08
CA TYR A 720 -1.73 23.77 -23.57
C TYR A 720 -1.45 25.12 -22.90
N LEU A 721 -0.44 25.82 -23.41
CA LEU A 721 -0.03 27.12 -22.92
C LEU A 721 -0.92 28.23 -23.51
N ARG A 722 -1.33 29.19 -22.69
CA ARG A 722 -2.12 30.34 -23.16
C ARG A 722 -1.23 31.27 -23.99
N PHE A 723 -1.80 31.85 -25.05
CA PHE A 723 -1.05 32.69 -25.99
C PHE A 723 -1.97 33.66 -26.70
N GLY A 724 -1.53 34.92 -26.84
CA GLY A 724 -2.23 35.94 -27.63
C GLY A 724 -3.52 36.47 -27.01
N THR A 725 -3.73 36.28 -25.70
CA THR A 725 -4.98 36.59 -24.97
C THR A 725 -4.77 37.57 -23.80
N LEU A 726 -3.61 38.21 -23.68
CA LEU A 726 -3.28 38.97 -22.46
C LEU A 726 -4.12 40.25 -22.34
N GLY A 727 -4.39 40.94 -23.44
CA GLY A 727 -5.30 42.10 -23.41
C GLY A 727 -6.71 41.69 -23.02
N GLY A 728 -7.15 40.55 -23.55
CA GLY A 728 -8.44 39.97 -23.17
C GLY A 728 -8.51 39.62 -21.69
N GLU A 729 -7.46 39.03 -21.12
CA GLU A 729 -7.38 38.70 -19.69
C GLU A 729 -7.29 39.95 -18.80
N ALA A 730 -6.64 41.01 -19.25
CA ALA A 730 -6.64 42.32 -18.59
C ALA A 730 -8.07 42.90 -18.52
N LEU A 731 -8.80 42.89 -19.63
CA LEU A 731 -10.22 43.28 -19.63
C LEU A 731 -11.03 42.40 -18.67
N LEU A 732 -10.87 41.07 -18.73
CA LEU A 732 -11.60 40.19 -17.82
C LEU A 732 -11.32 40.51 -16.35
N ALA A 733 -10.08 40.82 -15.98
CA ALA A 733 -9.68 41.20 -14.62
C ALA A 733 -10.29 42.54 -14.18
N ALA A 734 -10.39 43.51 -15.09
CA ALA A 734 -10.88 44.86 -14.81
C ALA A 734 -12.41 44.97 -14.70
N ARG A 735 -13.18 43.96 -15.10
CA ARG A 735 -14.67 44.04 -15.05
C ARG A 735 -15.22 44.11 -13.61
N PRO A 736 -16.28 44.90 -13.37
CA PRO A 736 -16.90 45.02 -12.04
C PRO A 736 -17.47 43.71 -11.46
N TRP A 737 -18.10 42.87 -12.29
CA TRP A 737 -18.72 41.61 -11.88
C TRP A 737 -17.76 40.39 -11.93
N THR A 738 -16.47 40.62 -12.16
CA THR A 738 -15.48 39.54 -11.98
C THR A 738 -15.31 39.26 -10.50
N THR A 739 -15.56 38.01 -10.09
CA THR A 739 -15.32 37.56 -8.72
C THR A 739 -13.88 37.82 -8.30
N GLU A 740 -13.62 38.04 -7.01
CA GLU A 740 -12.27 38.27 -6.49
C GLU A 740 -11.30 37.14 -6.90
N ARG A 741 -11.77 35.89 -6.81
CA ARG A 741 -11.01 34.72 -7.27
C ARG A 741 -10.73 34.73 -8.77
N GLY A 742 -11.74 35.08 -9.59
CA GLY A 742 -11.56 35.23 -11.04
C GLY A 742 -10.52 36.30 -11.37
N ARG A 743 -10.59 37.45 -10.68
CA ARG A 743 -9.64 38.56 -10.83
C ARG A 743 -8.24 38.13 -10.43
N ALA A 744 -8.07 37.47 -9.28
CA ALA A 744 -6.77 36.96 -8.83
C ALA A 744 -6.17 35.98 -9.84
N ARG A 745 -6.98 35.10 -10.45
CA ARG A 745 -6.50 34.17 -11.48
C ARG A 745 -6.02 34.89 -12.74
N SER A 746 -6.75 35.89 -13.23
CA SER A 746 -6.31 36.66 -14.40
C SER A 746 -5.06 37.50 -14.07
N ARG A 747 -4.92 38.03 -12.85
CA ARG A 747 -3.70 38.70 -12.38
C ARG A 747 -2.49 37.76 -12.38
N ASP A 748 -2.64 36.55 -11.83
CA ASP A 748 -1.58 35.53 -11.84
C ASP A 748 -1.14 35.19 -13.26
N LEU A 749 -2.08 35.03 -14.20
CA LEU A 749 -1.79 34.74 -15.59
C LEU A 749 -1.05 35.88 -16.28
N LEU A 750 -1.52 37.12 -16.10
CA LEU A 750 -0.88 38.32 -16.61
C LEU A 750 0.55 38.44 -16.09
N GLY A 751 0.76 38.20 -14.79
CA GLY A 751 2.09 38.23 -14.19
C GLY A 751 2.99 37.09 -14.65
N ALA A 752 2.45 35.89 -14.86
CA ALA A 752 3.22 34.75 -15.34
C ALA A 752 3.70 34.97 -16.78
N LEU A 753 2.81 35.36 -17.70
CA LEU A 753 3.15 35.49 -19.10
C LEU A 753 3.82 36.83 -19.44
N GLY A 754 3.49 37.91 -18.72
CA GLY A 754 4.09 39.23 -18.93
C GLY A 754 5.60 39.26 -18.73
N ASP A 755 6.13 38.36 -17.89
CA ASP A 755 7.56 38.17 -17.63
C ASP A 755 8.23 37.11 -18.53
N THR A 756 7.56 36.71 -19.61
CA THR A 756 8.07 35.71 -20.56
C THR A 756 8.15 36.30 -21.96
N PRO A 757 8.98 35.71 -22.85
CA PRO A 757 9.05 36.14 -24.24
C PRO A 757 7.70 36.11 -24.97
N TRP A 758 6.76 35.24 -24.60
CA TRP A 758 5.44 35.18 -25.23
C TRP A 758 4.50 36.28 -24.78
N GLY A 759 4.76 36.95 -23.66
CA GLY A 759 4.01 38.13 -23.22
C GLY A 759 4.77 39.44 -23.36
N ASP A 760 5.94 39.45 -24.02
CA ASP A 760 6.78 40.65 -24.14
C ASP A 760 6.22 41.74 -25.08
N GLY A 761 5.17 41.42 -25.86
CA GLY A 761 4.54 42.36 -26.80
C GLY A 761 5.40 42.71 -28.02
N SER A 762 6.48 41.96 -28.29
CA SER A 762 7.41 42.24 -29.39
C SER A 762 6.87 41.91 -30.78
N GLY A 763 5.77 41.16 -30.88
CA GLY A 763 5.24 40.66 -32.14
C GLY A 763 6.07 39.52 -32.76
N ARG A 764 7.07 38.99 -32.04
CA ARG A 764 7.99 37.94 -32.54
C ARG A 764 7.42 36.53 -32.48
N TRP A 765 6.20 36.38 -31.95
CA TRP A 765 5.59 35.08 -31.70
C TRP A 765 4.22 35.00 -32.37
N ARG A 766 3.89 33.84 -32.94
CA ARG A 766 2.52 33.51 -33.34
C ARG A 766 2.17 32.05 -33.04
N ARG A 767 0.90 31.80 -32.77
CA ARG A 767 0.33 30.46 -32.60
C ARG A 767 -0.30 30.00 -33.90
N LEU A 768 0.04 28.77 -34.28
CA LEU A 768 -0.45 28.10 -35.48
C LEU A 768 -1.34 26.93 -35.10
N TRP A 769 -2.37 26.69 -35.92
CA TRP A 769 -3.31 25.61 -35.73
C TRP A 769 -3.45 24.80 -37.01
N PHE A 770 -3.08 23.53 -36.90
CA PHE A 770 -3.02 22.62 -38.04
C PHE A 770 -3.93 21.41 -37.81
N GLN A 771 -4.42 20.82 -38.89
CA GLN A 771 -5.12 19.56 -38.90
C GLN A 771 -4.33 18.52 -39.70
N ALA A 772 -4.04 17.36 -39.09
CA ALA A 772 -3.30 16.31 -39.76
C ALA A 772 -4.18 15.57 -40.76
N LYS A 773 -3.64 15.29 -41.95
CA LYS A 773 -4.31 14.42 -42.94
C LYS A 773 -4.34 12.95 -42.50
N ALA A 774 -3.39 12.52 -41.68
CA ALA A 774 -3.25 11.16 -41.16
C ALA A 774 -2.94 11.15 -39.66
N THR A 775 -3.18 10.02 -39.00
CA THR A 775 -2.79 9.83 -37.60
C THR A 775 -1.27 9.80 -37.47
N GLN A 776 -0.72 10.65 -36.60
CA GLN A 776 0.71 10.75 -36.31
C GLN A 776 0.92 11.32 -34.89
N ASP A 777 2.13 11.23 -34.32
CA ASP A 777 2.48 11.93 -33.08
C ASP A 777 3.53 13.01 -33.37
N PRO A 778 3.10 14.26 -33.60
CA PRO A 778 3.99 15.36 -33.95
C PRO A 778 4.53 16.11 -32.72
N VAL A 779 4.11 15.75 -31.51
CA VAL A 779 4.37 16.57 -30.32
C VAL A 779 5.87 16.63 -30.03
N GLY A 780 6.38 17.85 -29.85
CA GLY A 780 7.79 18.14 -29.63
C GLY A 780 8.62 18.26 -30.91
N GLN A 781 8.06 18.05 -32.10
CA GLN A 781 8.82 18.28 -33.33
C GLN A 781 9.17 19.75 -33.48
N VAL A 782 10.45 20.03 -33.76
CA VAL A 782 10.98 21.37 -34.03
C VAL A 782 11.28 21.48 -35.52
N TRP A 783 10.83 22.59 -36.10
CA TRP A 783 10.93 22.86 -37.53
C TRP A 783 11.56 24.23 -37.76
N ARG A 784 12.44 24.32 -38.74
CA ARG A 784 12.87 25.59 -39.32
C ARG A 784 11.74 26.09 -40.23
N THR A 785 11.29 27.33 -40.03
CA THR A 785 10.35 28.02 -40.93
C THR A 785 11.10 29.08 -41.76
N PRO A 786 10.49 29.67 -42.81
CA PRO A 786 11.23 30.57 -43.71
C PRO A 786 11.91 31.76 -43.03
N ASN A 787 11.28 32.32 -41.99
CA ASN A 787 11.83 33.46 -41.24
C ASN A 787 12.18 33.10 -39.78
N GLY A 788 12.12 31.83 -39.40
CA GLY A 788 11.99 31.49 -37.98
C GLY A 788 12.08 30.01 -37.66
N ALA A 789 11.56 29.63 -36.51
CA ALA A 789 11.42 28.24 -36.12
C ALA A 789 10.09 28.04 -35.43
N MET A 790 9.55 26.83 -35.50
CA MET A 790 8.33 26.45 -34.79
C MET A 790 8.49 25.13 -34.05
N VAL A 791 7.69 24.96 -33.00
CA VAL A 791 7.57 23.71 -32.23
C VAL A 791 6.12 23.33 -32.08
N ILE A 792 5.83 22.04 -32.20
CA ILE A 792 4.49 21.48 -32.04
C ILE A 792 4.27 21.10 -30.57
N LEU A 793 3.27 21.69 -29.92
CA LEU A 793 3.03 21.56 -28.48
C LEU A 793 2.02 20.47 -28.13
N SER A 794 0.99 20.28 -28.95
CA SER A 794 -0.07 19.32 -28.66
C SER A 794 -0.64 18.69 -29.92
N PHE A 795 -1.16 17.48 -29.81
CA PHE A 795 -1.89 16.78 -30.87
C PHE A 795 -3.09 16.02 -30.28
N GLN A 796 -4.28 16.22 -30.84
CA GLN A 796 -5.50 15.50 -30.45
C GLN A 796 -5.89 14.50 -31.53
N ASN A 797 -5.61 13.21 -31.31
CA ASN A 797 -5.75 12.16 -32.33
C ASN A 797 -7.21 11.87 -32.75
N HIS A 798 -8.21 12.17 -31.90
CA HIS A 798 -9.62 11.88 -32.21
C HIS A 798 -10.56 12.92 -31.55
N PRO A 799 -11.65 13.37 -32.22
CA PRO A 799 -12.01 13.13 -33.62
C PRO A 799 -11.35 14.09 -34.63
N HIS A 800 -10.66 15.14 -34.16
CA HIS A 800 -10.30 16.27 -35.03
C HIS A 800 -8.89 16.19 -35.66
N LYS A 801 -7.94 15.42 -35.10
CA LYS A 801 -6.53 15.36 -35.55
C LYS A 801 -5.84 16.73 -35.55
N ASP A 802 -6.17 17.56 -34.57
CA ASP A 802 -5.69 18.94 -34.48
C ASP A 802 -4.33 19.00 -33.79
N SER A 803 -3.54 20.00 -34.18
CA SER A 803 -2.27 20.32 -33.54
C SER A 803 -2.12 21.82 -33.32
N VAL A 804 -1.44 22.16 -32.23
CA VAL A 804 -1.08 23.55 -31.88
C VAL A 804 0.44 23.66 -31.96
N ALA A 805 0.92 24.67 -32.67
CA ALA A 805 2.34 25.01 -32.72
C ALA A 805 2.57 26.48 -32.34
N ILE A 806 3.78 26.78 -31.87
CA ILE A 806 4.25 28.16 -31.67
C ILE A 806 5.41 28.39 -32.62
N GLU A 807 5.34 29.50 -33.36
CA GLU A 807 6.40 29.97 -34.23
C GLU A 807 7.04 31.24 -33.66
N TYR A 808 8.37 31.27 -33.74
CA TYR A 808 9.23 32.40 -33.42
C TYR A 808 9.85 32.97 -34.70
N SER A 809 9.76 34.28 -34.88
CA SER A 809 10.50 35.03 -35.90
C SER A 809 11.38 36.10 -35.23
N PRO A 810 12.72 36.08 -35.40
CA PRO A 810 13.60 37.06 -34.78
C PRO A 810 13.26 38.52 -35.11
N GLY A 811 12.78 38.77 -36.33
CA GLY A 811 12.43 40.11 -36.81
C GLY A 811 10.97 40.51 -36.62
N GLY A 812 10.13 39.66 -36.01
CA GLY A 812 8.69 39.93 -35.88
C GLY A 812 7.90 39.85 -37.20
N THR A 813 8.54 39.41 -38.28
CA THR A 813 7.91 39.26 -39.60
C THR A 813 7.72 37.79 -39.92
N PHE A 814 6.48 37.42 -40.22
CA PHE A 814 6.11 36.05 -40.56
C PHE A 814 5.85 35.92 -42.06
N ARG A 815 6.24 34.77 -42.63
CA ARG A 815 5.86 34.37 -43.98
C ARG A 815 4.91 33.19 -43.89
N ASP A 816 3.90 33.18 -44.74
CA ASP A 816 2.99 32.05 -44.85
C ASP A 816 3.68 30.87 -45.54
N PHE A 817 3.32 29.66 -45.13
CA PHE A 817 3.89 28.43 -45.65
C PHE A 817 2.87 27.30 -45.56
N VAL A 818 3.01 26.31 -46.43
CA VAL A 818 2.23 25.07 -46.33
C VAL A 818 2.99 24.08 -45.47
N PHE A 819 2.40 23.65 -44.36
CA PHE A 819 3.03 22.66 -43.48
C PHE A 819 2.89 21.24 -44.07
N PRO A 820 3.99 20.51 -44.40
CA PRO A 820 3.90 19.26 -45.15
C PRO A 820 3.07 18.17 -44.47
N GLY A 821 1.99 17.72 -45.12
CA GLY A 821 1.08 16.69 -44.59
C GLY A 821 -0.06 17.22 -43.71
N TRP A 822 -0.17 18.55 -43.57
CA TRP A 822 -1.14 19.24 -42.73
C TRP A 822 -1.98 20.22 -43.56
N THR A 823 -3.08 20.67 -42.99
CA THR A 823 -3.85 21.83 -43.46
C THR A 823 -4.04 22.80 -42.33
N ASP A 824 -3.99 24.09 -42.61
CA ASP A 824 -4.32 25.11 -41.61
C ASP A 824 -5.78 24.95 -41.23
N LYS A 825 -6.04 24.91 -39.92
CA LYS A 825 -7.39 24.79 -39.39
C LYS A 825 -7.99 26.16 -39.08
N TYR A 826 -7.16 27.06 -38.58
CA TYR A 826 -7.53 28.40 -38.15
C TYR A 826 -6.43 29.38 -38.52
N GLU A 827 -6.80 30.64 -38.69
CA GLU A 827 -5.85 31.73 -38.92
C GLU A 827 -4.78 31.81 -37.82
N PRO A 828 -3.51 32.11 -38.16
CA PRO A 828 -2.45 32.31 -37.19
C PRO A 828 -2.80 33.42 -36.17
N ARG A 829 -2.65 33.12 -34.88
CA ARG A 829 -2.88 34.09 -33.81
C ARG A 829 -1.55 34.76 -33.41
N PRO A 830 -1.37 36.08 -33.59
CA PRO A 830 -0.16 36.76 -33.16
C PRO A 830 -0.10 36.91 -31.63
N GLN A 831 1.05 37.33 -31.13
CA GLN A 831 1.34 37.54 -29.71
C GLN A 831 0.36 38.48 -28.97
N GLY A 832 -0.25 39.43 -29.66
CA GLY A 832 -1.25 40.33 -29.09
C GLY A 832 -0.68 41.41 -28.15
N TRP A 833 -1.55 41.93 -27.28
CA TRP A 833 -1.26 42.92 -26.25
C TRP A 833 -0.33 42.34 -25.17
N GLY A 834 0.47 43.16 -24.51
CA GLY A 834 1.41 42.69 -23.48
C GLY A 834 2.56 43.65 -23.17
N GLY A 835 3.65 43.11 -22.67
CA GLY A 835 4.83 43.83 -22.20
C GLY A 835 4.86 43.93 -20.67
N ALA A 836 5.97 43.53 -20.06
CA ALA A 836 6.10 43.48 -18.60
C ALA A 836 5.76 44.83 -17.93
N ASP A 837 6.28 45.93 -18.47
CA ASP A 837 6.01 47.28 -17.96
C ASP A 837 4.54 47.69 -18.10
N ARG A 838 3.93 47.36 -19.25
CA ARG A 838 2.51 47.65 -19.55
C ARG A 838 1.60 46.86 -18.60
N ILE A 839 1.88 45.57 -18.42
CA ILE A 839 1.12 44.70 -17.52
C ILE A 839 1.30 45.15 -16.07
N ALA A 840 2.53 45.44 -15.63
CA ALA A 840 2.78 45.94 -14.29
C ALA A 840 2.04 47.26 -14.05
N ARG A 841 1.99 48.14 -15.05
CA ARG A 841 1.21 49.39 -14.97
C ARG A 841 -0.29 49.13 -14.87
N PHE A 842 -0.83 48.27 -15.71
CA PHE A 842 -2.24 47.85 -15.64
C PHE A 842 -2.61 47.30 -14.25
N LEU A 843 -1.79 46.40 -13.70
CA LEU A 843 -2.05 45.80 -12.39
C LEU A 843 -2.02 46.84 -11.26
N ARG A 844 -1.11 47.81 -11.31
CA ARG A 844 -1.11 48.94 -10.37
C ARG A 844 -2.38 49.79 -10.48
N LEU A 845 -2.80 50.13 -11.70
CA LEU A 845 -4.04 50.89 -11.92
C LEU A 845 -5.26 50.14 -11.39
N LEU A 846 -5.33 48.83 -11.58
CA LEU A 846 -6.39 47.99 -11.04
C LEU A 846 -6.39 47.97 -9.51
N ASP A 847 -5.22 48.00 -8.86
CA ASP A 847 -5.11 48.08 -7.39
C ASP A 847 -5.48 49.47 -6.86
N GLU A 848 -5.08 50.54 -7.55
CA GLU A 848 -5.30 51.93 -7.14
C GLU A 848 -6.74 52.40 -7.40
N ARG A 849 -7.33 52.01 -8.54
CA ARG A 849 -8.63 52.53 -9.02
C ARG A 849 -9.77 51.53 -8.90
N GLY A 850 -9.47 50.26 -8.64
CA GLY A 850 -10.46 49.18 -8.68
C GLY A 850 -10.92 48.85 -10.10
N PRO A 851 -12.06 48.13 -10.24
CA PRO A 851 -12.60 47.76 -11.54
C PRO A 851 -12.83 48.95 -12.48
N ALA A 852 -12.61 48.75 -13.78
CA ALA A 852 -12.90 49.73 -14.80
C ALA A 852 -14.43 49.93 -14.97
N PRO A 853 -14.88 51.15 -15.30
CA PRO A 853 -16.28 51.42 -15.59
C PRO A 853 -16.75 50.65 -16.84
N TYR A 854 -18.02 50.24 -16.87
CA TYR A 854 -18.65 49.64 -18.05
C TYR A 854 -19.46 50.68 -18.82
N ASP A 855 -19.51 50.54 -20.15
CA ASP A 855 -20.32 51.40 -21.04
C ASP A 855 -21.20 50.51 -21.94
N VAL A 856 -22.51 50.48 -21.66
CA VAL A 856 -23.48 49.76 -22.49
C VAL A 856 -23.58 50.38 -23.89
N GLY A 857 -23.44 51.71 -23.99
CA GLY A 857 -23.40 52.42 -25.26
C GLY A 857 -22.22 52.01 -26.14
N ALA A 858 -21.06 51.71 -25.57
CA ALA A 858 -19.90 51.19 -26.30
C ALA A 858 -20.21 49.85 -26.98
N ILE A 859 -20.99 48.98 -26.34
CA ILE A 859 -21.39 47.69 -26.91
C ILE A 859 -22.34 47.88 -28.08
N HIS A 860 -23.32 48.78 -27.95
CA HIS A 860 -24.21 49.11 -29.07
C HIS A 860 -23.44 49.74 -30.24
N ARG A 861 -22.51 50.66 -29.98
CA ARG A 861 -21.64 51.25 -31.02
C ARG A 861 -20.78 50.19 -31.71
N LEU A 862 -20.21 49.25 -30.95
CA LEU A 862 -19.44 48.13 -31.49
C LEU A 862 -20.32 47.25 -32.39
N ALA A 863 -21.50 46.85 -31.91
CA ALA A 863 -22.45 46.03 -32.67
C ALA A 863 -22.91 46.72 -33.96
N GLU A 864 -23.32 47.99 -33.86
CA GLU A 864 -23.78 48.79 -35.01
C GLU A 864 -22.70 48.91 -36.09
N ARG A 865 -21.47 49.23 -35.70
CA ARG A 865 -20.38 49.48 -36.66
C ARG A 865 -19.76 48.21 -37.24
N THR A 866 -19.80 47.10 -36.51
CA THR A 866 -19.30 45.81 -37.01
C THR A 866 -20.37 44.99 -37.72
N GLY A 867 -21.65 45.29 -37.51
CA GLY A 867 -22.77 44.45 -37.94
C GLY A 867 -22.95 43.20 -37.09
N LEU A 868 -22.21 43.06 -35.98
CA LEU A 868 -22.39 41.97 -35.02
C LEU A 868 -23.72 42.13 -34.27
N ARG A 869 -24.26 41.01 -33.80
CA ARG A 869 -25.39 41.06 -32.87
C ARG A 869 -24.94 41.65 -31.54
N VAL A 870 -25.84 42.36 -30.86
CA VAL A 870 -25.55 43.02 -29.58
C VAL A 870 -25.04 42.02 -28.53
N HIS A 871 -25.64 40.84 -28.42
CA HIS A 871 -25.19 39.81 -27.48
C HIS A 871 -23.79 39.25 -27.82
N THR A 872 -23.40 39.22 -29.09
CA THR A 872 -22.06 38.80 -29.52
C THR A 872 -21.02 39.86 -29.14
N ALA A 873 -21.32 41.14 -29.41
CA ALA A 873 -20.48 42.26 -28.99
C ALA A 873 -20.32 42.31 -27.46
N ALA A 874 -21.41 42.07 -26.72
CA ALA A 874 -21.41 41.96 -25.27
C ALA A 874 -20.57 40.76 -24.79
N SER A 875 -20.73 39.60 -25.40
CA SER A 875 -19.95 38.39 -25.07
C SER A 875 -18.45 38.59 -25.26
N ALA A 876 -18.04 39.26 -26.33
CA ALA A 876 -16.64 39.60 -26.55
C ALA A 876 -16.12 40.55 -25.47
N ALA A 877 -16.77 41.70 -25.26
CA ALA A 877 -16.31 42.73 -24.33
C ALA A 877 -16.39 42.30 -22.85
N TYR A 878 -17.49 41.65 -22.48
CA TYR A 878 -17.89 41.38 -21.10
C TYR A 878 -17.90 39.89 -20.74
N GLY A 879 -17.59 38.99 -21.68
CA GLY A 879 -17.57 37.53 -21.49
C GLY A 879 -18.97 36.90 -21.46
N PHE A 880 -19.09 35.62 -21.80
CA PHE A 880 -20.36 34.89 -21.69
C PHE A 880 -20.50 34.20 -20.32
N LEU A 881 -21.41 34.68 -19.46
CA LEU A 881 -21.55 34.23 -18.05
C LEU A 881 -22.66 33.19 -17.82
N TYR A 882 -23.37 32.75 -18.86
CA TYR A 882 -24.54 31.88 -18.72
C TYR A 882 -24.24 30.40 -18.97
N THR A 883 -22.99 29.99 -18.78
CA THR A 883 -22.60 28.58 -18.79
C THR A 883 -22.74 27.97 -17.39
N ALA A 884 -23.00 26.67 -17.32
CA ALA A 884 -23.11 25.95 -16.05
C ALA A 884 -21.86 26.17 -15.18
N GLY A 885 -22.06 26.55 -13.91
CA GLY A 885 -20.99 26.86 -12.96
C GLY A 885 -20.56 28.33 -12.90
N ARG A 886 -21.24 29.24 -13.60
CA ARG A 886 -21.02 30.69 -13.56
C ARG A 886 -22.23 31.48 -13.04
N GLU A 887 -23.16 30.82 -12.37
CA GLU A 887 -24.42 31.39 -11.87
C GLU A 887 -24.19 32.55 -10.90
N VAL A 888 -23.13 32.46 -10.08
CA VAL A 888 -22.73 33.55 -9.17
C VAL A 888 -22.28 34.80 -9.95
N GLU A 889 -21.55 34.62 -11.05
CA GLU A 889 -21.06 35.74 -11.87
C GLU A 889 -22.22 36.40 -12.64
N SER A 890 -23.14 35.60 -13.20
CA SER A 890 -24.30 36.14 -13.90
C SER A 890 -25.26 36.88 -12.96
N ALA A 891 -25.36 36.45 -11.68
CA ALA A 891 -26.14 37.15 -10.66
C ALA A 891 -25.55 38.52 -10.26
N LEU A 892 -24.29 38.80 -10.55
CA LEU A 892 -23.62 40.09 -10.28
C LEU A 892 -23.78 41.10 -11.43
N LEU A 893 -24.39 40.72 -12.54
CA LEU A 893 -24.57 41.61 -13.68
C LEU A 893 -25.56 42.74 -13.36
N PRO A 894 -25.23 44.00 -13.69
CA PRO A 894 -26.22 45.07 -13.72
C PRO A 894 -27.37 44.72 -14.68
N PRO A 895 -28.63 45.08 -14.38
CA PRO A 895 -29.78 44.75 -15.22
C PRO A 895 -29.60 45.17 -16.69
N GLU A 896 -29.07 46.37 -16.91
CA GLU A 896 -28.81 46.92 -18.24
C GLU A 896 -27.72 46.17 -19.02
N VAL A 897 -26.80 45.48 -18.33
CA VAL A 897 -25.81 44.61 -18.97
C VAL A 897 -26.39 43.23 -19.24
N ALA A 898 -27.22 42.70 -18.34
CA ALA A 898 -27.90 41.42 -18.53
C ALA A 898 -28.83 41.45 -19.75
N GLU A 899 -29.52 42.57 -19.99
CA GLU A 899 -30.39 42.80 -21.15
C GLU A 899 -29.65 42.64 -22.49
N LEU A 900 -28.35 42.95 -22.56
CA LEU A 900 -27.55 42.81 -23.79
C LEU A 900 -27.43 41.36 -24.28
N TYR A 901 -27.61 40.39 -23.40
CA TYR A 901 -27.54 38.97 -23.74
C TYR A 901 -28.90 38.37 -24.11
N LEU A 902 -29.98 39.15 -23.99
CA LEU A 902 -31.31 38.71 -24.39
C LEU A 902 -31.53 38.96 -25.88
N ASP A 903 -32.21 38.02 -26.52
CA ASP A 903 -32.69 38.18 -27.87
C ASP A 903 -33.87 39.18 -27.85
N PRO A 904 -33.81 40.28 -28.64
CA PRO A 904 -34.80 41.35 -28.56
C PRO A 904 -36.18 40.95 -29.09
N GLU A 905 -36.28 39.89 -29.90
CA GLU A 905 -37.56 39.40 -30.44
C GLU A 905 -38.26 38.44 -29.49
N THR A 906 -37.48 37.58 -28.81
CA THR A 906 -38.01 36.49 -27.98
C THR A 906 -37.93 36.76 -26.48
N GLY A 907 -37.13 37.73 -26.05
CA GLY A 907 -36.81 38.02 -24.64
C GLY A 907 -36.06 36.90 -23.94
N ARG A 908 -35.56 35.89 -24.69
CA ARG A 908 -34.83 34.74 -24.14
C ARG A 908 -33.33 34.97 -24.24
N LEU A 909 -32.57 34.28 -23.39
CA LEU A 909 -31.11 34.30 -23.47
C LEU A 909 -30.64 33.84 -24.87
N ALA A 910 -29.85 34.70 -25.52
CA ALA A 910 -29.28 34.41 -26.82
C ALA A 910 -28.22 33.30 -26.72
N LYS A 911 -28.09 32.52 -27.79
CA LYS A 911 -27.05 31.48 -27.86
C LYS A 911 -25.68 32.14 -28.01
N HIS A 912 -24.69 31.60 -27.32
CA HIS A 912 -23.30 31.98 -27.54
C HIS A 912 -22.87 31.65 -28.98
N GLU A 913 -22.21 32.58 -29.65
CA GLU A 913 -21.87 32.41 -31.07
C GLU A 913 -20.51 31.77 -31.30
N SER A 914 -19.43 32.27 -30.69
CA SER A 914 -18.07 31.72 -30.88
C SER A 914 -17.11 32.15 -29.79
N TRP A 915 -16.39 31.20 -29.19
CA TRP A 915 -15.35 31.51 -28.19
C TRP A 915 -14.09 32.11 -28.82
N GLN A 916 -13.74 31.71 -30.06
CA GLN A 916 -12.56 32.27 -30.73
C GLN A 916 -12.78 33.72 -31.16
N LEU A 917 -13.98 34.06 -31.64
CA LEU A 917 -14.34 35.45 -31.97
C LEU A 917 -14.23 36.33 -30.73
N ASP A 918 -14.85 35.89 -29.63
CA ASP A 918 -14.82 36.60 -28.36
C ASP A 918 -13.38 36.86 -27.91
N ASP A 919 -12.50 35.87 -27.95
CA ASP A 919 -11.10 36.02 -27.54
C ASP A 919 -10.29 36.95 -28.44
N ALA A 920 -10.54 36.94 -29.76
CA ALA A 920 -9.85 37.80 -30.71
C ALA A 920 -10.33 39.25 -30.59
N LEU A 921 -11.64 39.46 -30.52
CA LEU A 921 -12.23 40.79 -30.41
C LEU A 921 -11.93 41.41 -29.04
N ARG A 922 -11.95 40.63 -27.95
CA ARG A 922 -11.58 41.11 -26.62
C ARG A 922 -10.12 41.55 -26.54
N GLU A 923 -9.22 40.87 -27.24
CA GLU A 923 -7.81 41.25 -27.30
C GLU A 923 -7.62 42.66 -27.89
N VAL A 924 -8.36 43.00 -28.95
CA VAL A 924 -8.26 44.31 -29.61
C VAL A 924 -9.09 45.41 -28.93
N LEU A 925 -10.11 45.04 -28.14
CA LEU A 925 -10.87 45.96 -27.31
C LEU A 925 -10.06 46.52 -26.13
N MET A 926 -8.95 45.87 -25.76
CA MET A 926 -8.02 46.40 -24.77
C MET A 926 -7.25 47.59 -25.37
N PRO A 927 -7.31 48.78 -24.73
CA PRO A 927 -6.50 49.93 -25.15
C PRO A 927 -4.99 49.65 -25.09
N ASP A 928 -4.22 50.32 -25.94
CA ASP A 928 -2.76 50.15 -25.99
C ASP A 928 -2.09 50.70 -24.73
N GLU A 929 -2.56 51.85 -24.24
CA GLU A 929 -2.22 52.37 -22.92
C GLU A 929 -3.31 51.96 -21.91
N PRO A 930 -2.96 51.23 -20.83
CA PRO A 930 -3.96 50.67 -19.93
C PRO A 930 -4.80 51.72 -19.17
N GLU A 931 -4.28 52.95 -19.01
CA GLU A 931 -4.96 54.08 -18.37
C GLU A 931 -6.28 54.44 -19.06
N ASP A 932 -6.31 54.34 -20.39
CA ASP A 932 -7.44 54.75 -21.22
C ASP A 932 -8.67 53.89 -20.93
N LEU A 933 -8.49 52.67 -20.41
CA LEU A 933 -9.60 51.81 -19.99
C LEU A 933 -10.47 52.45 -18.90
N TRP A 934 -9.90 53.28 -18.02
CA TRP A 934 -10.65 53.99 -16.98
C TRP A 934 -11.15 55.38 -17.41
N VAL A 935 -10.57 55.96 -18.46
CA VAL A 935 -10.86 57.34 -18.89
C VAL A 935 -11.77 57.36 -20.12
N GLU A 936 -11.44 56.57 -21.13
CA GLU A 936 -12.10 56.50 -22.44
C GLU A 936 -12.97 55.23 -22.57
N GLY A 937 -12.63 54.17 -21.83
CA GLY A 937 -13.34 52.90 -21.85
C GLY A 937 -12.73 51.90 -22.84
N LEU A 938 -13.59 51.05 -23.43
CA LEU A 938 -13.16 50.03 -24.39
C LEU A 938 -12.69 50.68 -25.71
N ALA A 939 -11.64 50.13 -26.32
CA ALA A 939 -11.09 50.61 -27.60
C ALA A 939 -11.97 50.18 -28.80
N VAL A 940 -13.21 50.66 -28.85
CA VAL A 940 -14.20 50.29 -29.88
C VAL A 940 -13.71 50.62 -31.28
N ASP A 941 -13.09 51.79 -31.48
CA ASP A 941 -12.60 52.20 -32.81
C ASP A 941 -11.54 51.24 -33.35
N LYS A 942 -10.56 50.89 -32.52
CA LYS A 942 -9.53 49.88 -32.83
C LYS A 942 -10.13 48.52 -33.16
N ALA A 943 -11.15 48.09 -32.39
CA ALA A 943 -11.83 46.84 -32.62
C ALA A 943 -12.62 46.82 -33.94
N VAL A 944 -13.27 47.94 -34.31
CA VAL A 944 -13.97 48.10 -35.59
C VAL A 944 -12.98 48.07 -36.76
N GLU A 945 -11.86 48.81 -36.67
CA GLU A 945 -10.83 48.80 -37.71
C GLU A 945 -10.26 47.40 -37.94
N TRP A 946 -9.99 46.65 -36.85
CA TRP A 946 -9.56 45.26 -36.94
C TRP A 946 -10.65 44.36 -37.58
N TRP A 947 -11.92 44.57 -37.24
CA TRP A 947 -13.03 43.79 -37.79
C TRP A 947 -13.19 44.00 -39.30
N GLU A 948 -13.12 45.24 -39.77
CA GLU A 948 -13.20 45.59 -41.19
C GLU A 948 -12.00 45.06 -41.99
N ARG A 949 -10.80 45.08 -41.40
CA ARG A 949 -9.57 44.61 -42.02
C ARG A 949 -9.50 43.08 -42.07
N ASP A 950 -9.75 42.42 -40.94
CA ASP A 950 -9.47 40.99 -40.77
C ASP A 950 -10.70 40.22 -40.28
N GLY A 951 -11.33 40.66 -39.19
CA GLY A 951 -12.29 39.86 -38.43
C GLY A 951 -13.51 39.40 -39.23
N SER A 952 -14.07 40.25 -40.07
CA SER A 952 -15.23 39.96 -40.93
C SER A 952 -14.95 38.96 -42.06
N ARG A 953 -13.67 38.69 -42.34
CA ARG A 953 -13.21 37.76 -43.39
C ARG A 953 -12.93 36.36 -42.85
N ILE A 954 -12.91 36.20 -41.53
CA ILE A 954 -12.64 34.94 -40.85
C ILE A 954 -13.95 34.17 -40.65
N ASP A 955 -13.97 32.89 -41.00
CA ASP A 955 -15.07 32.00 -40.67
C ASP A 955 -14.94 31.51 -39.22
N TRP A 956 -15.65 32.19 -38.31
CA TRP A 956 -15.55 31.93 -36.88
C TRP A 956 -16.27 30.64 -36.49
N PRO A 957 -15.62 29.72 -35.75
CA PRO A 957 -16.23 28.46 -35.37
C PRO A 957 -17.39 28.70 -34.41
N ARG A 958 -18.56 28.14 -34.71
CA ARG A 958 -19.72 28.28 -33.84
C ARG A 958 -19.53 27.53 -32.52
N ALA A 959 -19.96 28.14 -31.41
CA ALA A 959 -20.04 27.47 -30.13
C ALA A 959 -21.06 26.30 -30.22
N ALA A 960 -20.66 25.16 -29.66
CA ALA A 960 -21.43 23.91 -29.73
C ALA A 960 -22.64 23.91 -28.79
#